data_AF-A0AAQ3MQ40-F1
#
_entry.id   AF-A0AAQ3MQ40-F1
#
_cell.length_a   1.000
_cell.length_b   1.000
_cell.length_c   1.000
_cell.angle_alpha   90.00
_cell.angle_beta   90.00
_cell.angle_gamma   90.00
#
_symmetry.space_group_name_H-M   'P 1'
#
loop_
_entity.id
_entity.type
_entity.pdbx_description
1 polymer ?
#
loop_
_entity_poly.entity_id
_entity_poly.type
_entity_poly.pdbx_seq_one_letter_code
_entity_poly.pdbx_strand_id
1 'polypeptide(L)'
;MANRVLLLLALASRNHPNSSSKILSETAGHFLKNLKSQLPQTRILAISALNTLLKESPYKSSLGVKSAEFEDLQDHVKSSLEGTLTQTFQEEGFFNETLTSLSHVHIITDTETASRGSQGDSSFQSLADKSITRFYFEFSASWPRTPSWISFLGSDTFYSSFARIFKRLVQECGMPVVLALKGAVDEFTTAKERSKQCVAAEALAGVLHSDIDGLSGTWESWLMPQLKNVILTQSVESVSEWASCIRYAVTGKGKYGTRVPLLRQKILDSLMTSLPPTVATTVTTKRYAFLAAALIEISPQKMPVSEIQLHNTLLKEVLGNMHHSSAQVREALGVTLSVLCSNIRLYHSSHQDGRSDNVDSLMQDENWVQFLTDRAAEAVVNIQIATQSDKVVNPVDGGSQNGHVDGDSQDDMKWMETLLYFIISSLKSGRSSYLRDVLVGLLYPVICLQETSNKDLSTLAKAAFELLKWMIVWEPHLQKAVSVILSAANDSNWRTRSATLTYLRTFMYRYDDLVSDNPYQRIFLGSHLLLMVREHAAAVLAGLMKGGDEDLATDFRDRAYNEANITMYGRLQGKSREMRGWVRRQRNGINRTLLYCQRGQVLDLVRGIRLPDHLCNVRFRNREHNSIHEKRSHDVLADIVFENILCNINARSGSTIASVHGAVLALVASVLSAPYDMPSWLPEHVTLLARFSGEPSPVKSTVTKAVAEFRRTHADTWNVQKELFTEEQLEILADTSSSSSYFA
;
A
#
# COMPACT_ATOMS: atom_id res chain seq x y z
N MET A 1 0.91 -35.44 34.00
CA MET A 1 -0.44 -35.45 34.61
C MET A 1 -0.42 -34.91 36.04
N ALA A 2 0.40 -35.46 36.95
CA ALA A 2 0.52 -34.98 38.34
C ALA A 2 0.75 -33.47 38.48
N ASN A 3 1.70 -32.89 37.73
CA ASN A 3 1.92 -31.43 37.72
C ASN A 3 0.66 -30.63 37.31
N ARG A 4 -0.18 -31.16 36.42
CA ARG A 4 -1.44 -30.48 36.02
C ARG A 4 -2.45 -30.51 37.17
N VAL A 5 -2.58 -31.64 37.87
CA VAL A 5 -3.43 -31.77 39.07
C VAL A 5 -2.94 -30.84 40.18
N LEU A 6 -1.64 -30.78 40.42
CA LEU A 6 -1.03 -29.88 41.41
C LEU A 6 -1.38 -28.41 41.12
N LEU A 7 -1.28 -27.97 39.86
CA LEU A 7 -1.66 -26.60 39.48
C LEU A 7 -3.15 -26.34 39.76
N LEU A 8 -4.05 -27.26 39.40
CA LEU A 8 -5.48 -27.12 39.66
C LEU A 8 -5.79 -27.02 41.16
N LEU A 9 -5.14 -27.84 41.98
CA LEU A 9 -5.28 -27.79 43.44
C LEU A 9 -4.78 -26.47 44.02
N ALA A 10 -3.66 -25.95 43.53
CA ALA A 10 -3.13 -24.65 43.95
C ALA A 10 -4.03 -23.48 43.51
N LEU A 11 -4.70 -23.58 42.35
CA LEU A 11 -5.67 -22.57 41.92
C LEU A 11 -6.96 -22.62 42.74
N ALA A 12 -7.43 -23.82 43.10
CA ALA A 12 -8.58 -23.99 43.96
C ALA A 12 -8.31 -23.47 45.39
N SER A 13 -7.14 -23.76 45.95
CA SER A 13 -6.77 -23.30 47.29
C SER A 13 -6.76 -21.78 47.39
N ARG A 14 -6.31 -21.07 46.35
CA ARG A 14 -6.25 -19.59 46.30
C ARG A 14 -7.59 -18.89 46.55
N ASN A 15 -8.71 -19.52 46.21
CA ASN A 15 -10.04 -18.95 46.40
C ASN A 15 -10.60 -19.19 47.83
N HIS A 16 -9.88 -19.94 48.66
CA HIS A 16 -10.28 -20.18 50.05
C HIS A 16 -9.58 -19.19 51.00
N PRO A 17 -10.34 -18.45 51.84
CA PRO A 17 -9.80 -17.43 52.75
C PRO A 17 -8.87 -18.00 53.85
N ASN A 18 -8.91 -19.31 54.11
CA ASN A 18 -8.07 -20.01 55.09
C ASN A 18 -6.95 -20.83 54.43
N SER A 19 -6.63 -20.60 53.16
CA SER A 19 -5.63 -21.40 52.45
C SER A 19 -4.21 -21.09 52.93
N SER A 20 -3.42 -22.14 53.12
CA SER A 20 -2.03 -22.02 53.53
C SER A 20 -1.20 -21.40 52.40
N SER A 21 -0.63 -20.21 52.64
CA SER A 21 0.36 -19.58 51.75
C SER A 21 1.54 -20.50 51.44
N LYS A 22 1.82 -21.46 52.33
CA LYS A 22 2.86 -22.48 52.17
C LYS A 22 2.63 -23.41 50.98
N ILE A 23 1.39 -23.82 50.71
CA ILE A 23 1.08 -24.68 49.54
C ILE A 23 1.34 -23.90 48.25
N LEU A 24 0.96 -22.63 48.22
CA LEU A 24 1.21 -21.76 47.06
C LEU A 24 2.71 -21.50 46.85
N SER A 25 3.47 -21.25 47.93
CA SER A 25 4.91 -21.00 47.84
C SER A 25 5.70 -22.24 47.42
N GLU A 26 5.41 -23.40 48.00
CA GLU A 26 6.04 -24.68 47.61
C GLU A 26 5.68 -25.07 46.18
N THR A 27 4.41 -24.88 45.77
CA THR A 27 3.98 -25.17 44.41
C THR A 27 4.64 -24.23 43.39
N ALA A 28 4.74 -22.93 43.70
CA ALA A 28 5.42 -21.97 42.86
C ALA A 28 6.92 -22.30 42.73
N GLY A 29 7.58 -22.67 43.84
CA GLY A 29 8.97 -23.14 43.84
C GLY A 29 9.18 -24.40 43.00
N HIS A 30 8.26 -25.37 43.09
CA HIS A 30 8.29 -26.60 42.28
C HIS A 30 8.19 -26.28 40.78
N PHE A 31 7.26 -25.42 40.37
CA PHE A 31 7.16 -25.02 38.96
C PHE A 31 8.35 -24.18 38.50
N LEU A 32 8.93 -23.35 39.36
CA LEU A 32 10.15 -22.61 39.05
C LEU A 32 11.31 -23.58 38.72
N LYS A 33 11.52 -24.61 39.55
CA LYS A 33 12.55 -25.65 39.30
C LYS A 33 12.28 -26.44 38.03
N ASN A 34 11.01 -26.68 37.69
CA ASN A 34 10.60 -27.38 36.47
C ASN A 34 10.91 -26.64 35.16
N LEU A 35 11.26 -25.34 35.21
CA LEU A 35 11.76 -24.63 34.02
C LEU A 35 13.08 -25.23 33.49
N LYS A 36 13.88 -25.86 34.37
CA LYS A 36 15.13 -26.58 34.04
C LYS A 36 14.90 -28.03 33.60
N SER A 37 13.64 -28.48 33.51
CA SER A 37 13.34 -29.88 33.17
C SER A 37 13.84 -30.20 31.77
N GLN A 38 14.39 -31.40 31.58
CA GLN A 38 14.79 -31.91 30.26
C GLN A 38 13.60 -32.06 29.30
N LEU A 39 12.38 -32.24 29.84
CA LEU A 39 11.16 -32.44 29.06
C LEU A 39 10.54 -31.10 28.62
N PRO A 40 10.41 -30.81 27.31
CA PRO A 40 9.82 -29.57 26.82
C PRO A 40 8.39 -29.31 27.33
N GLN A 41 7.57 -30.37 27.41
CA GLN A 41 6.19 -30.27 27.89
C GLN A 41 6.11 -29.83 29.36
N THR A 42 7.06 -30.27 30.19
CA THR A 42 7.13 -29.87 31.60
C THR A 42 7.50 -28.40 31.73
N ARG A 43 8.41 -27.90 30.88
CA ARG A 43 8.79 -26.48 30.82
C ARG A 43 7.59 -25.61 30.45
N ILE A 44 6.86 -25.98 29.39
CA ILE A 44 5.67 -25.23 28.92
C ILE A 44 4.58 -25.19 30.01
N LEU A 45 4.35 -26.30 30.70
CA LEU A 45 3.40 -26.33 31.82
C LEU A 45 3.84 -25.45 32.99
N ALA A 46 5.14 -25.49 33.33
CA ALA A 46 5.72 -24.63 34.37
C ALA A 46 5.56 -23.13 34.03
N ILE A 47 5.75 -22.77 32.77
CA ILE A 47 5.51 -21.41 32.25
C ILE A 47 4.06 -20.97 32.48
N SER A 48 3.08 -21.82 32.14
CA SER A 48 1.66 -21.52 32.40
C SER A 48 1.34 -21.40 33.88
N ALA A 49 1.87 -22.34 34.67
CA ALA A 49 1.67 -22.38 36.11
C ALA A 49 2.17 -21.09 36.77
N LEU A 50 3.42 -20.70 36.51
CA LEU A 50 4.02 -19.49 37.08
C LEU A 50 3.28 -18.22 36.67
N ASN A 51 2.89 -18.09 35.40
CA ASN A 51 2.08 -16.96 34.94
C ASN A 51 0.73 -16.83 35.66
N THR A 52 0.22 -17.93 36.21
CA THR A 52 -1.05 -17.96 36.96
C THR A 52 -0.84 -17.83 38.47
N LEU A 53 0.27 -18.34 39.02
CA LEU A 53 0.55 -18.31 40.45
C LEU A 53 1.08 -16.93 40.92
N LEU A 54 1.96 -16.30 40.14
CA LEU A 54 2.60 -15.02 40.46
C LEU A 54 1.63 -13.82 40.22
N LYS A 55 0.92 -13.33 41.25
CA LYS A 55 0.00 -12.18 41.12
C LYS A 55 0.02 -11.12 42.25
N GLU A 56 0.68 -11.35 43.39
CA GLU A 56 0.71 -10.39 44.52
C GLU A 56 1.45 -9.09 44.13
N SER A 57 2.53 -9.19 43.34
CA SER A 57 3.30 -8.06 42.79
C SER A 57 3.64 -6.93 43.79
N PRO A 58 4.15 -7.22 45.01
CA PRO A 58 4.37 -6.21 46.06
C PRO A 58 5.44 -5.17 45.71
N TYR A 59 6.37 -5.50 44.81
CA TYR A 59 7.46 -4.60 44.39
C TYR A 59 7.09 -3.70 43.22
N LYS A 60 5.87 -3.81 42.68
CA LYS A 60 5.43 -3.02 41.54
C LYS A 60 5.04 -1.61 42.00
N SER A 61 5.66 -0.60 41.42
CA SER A 61 5.41 0.82 41.72
C SER A 61 3.94 1.19 41.48
N SER A 62 3.22 1.59 42.53
CA SER A 62 1.81 2.02 42.47
C SER A 62 1.70 3.53 42.25
N LEU A 63 1.77 3.96 41.00
CA LEU A 63 1.65 5.37 40.59
C LEU A 63 0.20 5.95 40.70
N GLY A 64 -0.61 5.58 41.69
CA GLY A 64 -2.03 5.97 41.71
C GLY A 64 -2.82 6.04 43.02
N VAL A 65 -2.27 5.68 44.18
CA VAL A 65 -2.93 5.94 45.48
C VAL A 65 -1.83 6.22 46.51
N LYS A 66 -1.35 7.47 46.54
CA LYS A 66 -0.76 8.02 47.77
C LYS A 66 -1.85 8.85 48.43
N SER A 67 -2.79 8.20 49.12
CA SER A 67 -3.58 8.90 50.14
C SER A 67 -2.61 9.28 51.27
N ALA A 68 -2.55 10.56 51.59
CA ALA A 68 -1.56 11.22 52.45
C ALA A 68 -1.66 10.86 53.95
N GLU A 69 -2.00 9.61 54.30
CA GLU A 69 -2.16 9.17 55.70
C GLU A 69 -1.30 7.95 56.09
N PHE A 70 -0.38 7.49 55.22
CA PHE A 70 0.51 6.35 55.51
C PHE A 70 1.98 6.61 55.13
N GLU A 71 2.55 7.73 55.59
CA GLU A 71 3.99 8.02 55.40
C GLU A 71 4.93 7.31 56.40
N ASP A 72 4.40 6.59 57.40
CA ASP A 72 5.24 6.01 58.48
C ASP A 72 5.46 4.47 58.43
N LEU A 73 5.08 3.77 57.35
CA LEU A 73 5.30 2.32 57.20
C LEU A 73 5.82 1.95 55.81
N GLN A 74 7.05 2.36 55.49
CA GLN A 74 7.75 1.94 54.27
C GLN A 74 8.50 0.61 54.46
N ASP A 75 7.88 -0.37 55.11
CA ASP A 75 8.28 -1.77 55.01
C ASP A 75 7.47 -2.39 53.86
N HIS A 76 8.11 -2.61 52.70
CA HIS A 76 7.50 -3.35 51.60
C HIS A 76 7.03 -4.71 52.14
N VAL A 77 5.71 -4.93 52.18
CA VAL A 77 5.12 -6.21 52.58
C VAL A 77 5.67 -7.29 51.65
N LYS A 78 6.60 -8.11 52.15
CA LYS A 78 7.23 -9.20 51.40
C LYS A 78 6.18 -10.17 50.89
N SER A 79 6.32 -10.62 49.64
CA SER A 79 5.40 -11.61 49.06
C SER A 79 5.45 -12.90 49.87
N SER A 80 4.30 -13.56 50.02
CA SER A 80 4.24 -14.86 50.69
C SER A 80 5.07 -15.94 49.98
N LEU A 81 5.41 -15.68 48.70
CA LEU A 81 6.21 -16.54 47.83
C LEU A 81 7.72 -16.20 47.87
N GLU A 82 8.09 -14.98 48.30
CA GLU A 82 9.44 -14.43 48.13
C GLU A 82 10.51 -15.28 48.80
N GLY A 83 10.28 -15.74 50.03
CA GLY A 83 11.27 -16.52 50.79
C GLY A 83 11.66 -17.82 50.08
N THR A 84 10.67 -18.60 49.64
CA THR A 84 10.89 -19.88 48.94
C THR A 84 11.52 -19.68 47.55
N LEU A 85 11.06 -18.65 46.82
CA LEU A 85 11.57 -18.38 45.48
C LEU A 85 13.01 -17.82 45.53
N THR A 86 13.33 -16.95 46.49
CA THR A 86 14.66 -16.36 46.65
C THR A 86 15.73 -17.40 46.94
N GLN A 87 15.41 -18.40 47.77
CA GLN A 87 16.31 -19.54 47.99
C GLN A 87 16.62 -20.30 46.69
N THR A 88 15.64 -20.40 45.79
CA THR A 88 15.82 -21.06 44.49
C THR A 88 16.69 -20.22 43.54
N PHE A 89 16.55 -18.90 43.53
CA PHE A 89 17.37 -18.01 42.69
C PHE A 89 18.83 -17.92 43.12
N GLN A 90 19.09 -18.16 44.41
CA GLN A 90 20.45 -18.17 44.98
C GLN A 90 21.21 -19.49 44.71
N GLU A 91 20.54 -20.52 44.18
CA GLU A 91 21.23 -21.71 43.68
C GLU A 91 22.20 -21.29 42.56
N GLU A 92 23.48 -21.65 42.71
CA GLU A 92 24.54 -21.26 41.76
C GLU A 92 24.20 -21.74 40.34
N GLY A 93 24.27 -20.84 39.37
CA GLY A 93 23.99 -21.16 37.97
C GLY A 93 22.50 -21.42 37.63
N PHE A 94 21.57 -21.26 38.58
CA PHE A 94 20.15 -21.59 38.37
C PHE A 94 19.55 -20.95 37.10
N PHE A 95 19.75 -19.64 36.93
CA PHE A 95 19.22 -18.95 35.76
C PHE A 95 19.96 -19.34 34.48
N ASN A 96 21.25 -19.65 34.53
CA ASN A 96 21.97 -20.11 33.35
C ASN A 96 21.36 -21.43 32.82
N GLU A 97 21.23 -22.44 33.68
CA GLU A 97 20.56 -23.71 33.35
C GLU A 97 19.11 -23.53 32.87
N THR A 98 18.39 -22.58 33.48
CA THR A 98 17.01 -22.24 33.11
C THR A 98 16.95 -21.66 31.71
N LEU A 99 17.78 -20.66 31.39
CA LEU A 99 17.79 -20.03 30.07
C LEU A 99 18.27 -21.03 28.99
N THR A 100 19.26 -21.89 29.29
CA THR A 100 19.66 -22.98 28.37
C THR A 100 18.51 -23.94 28.11
N SER A 101 17.77 -24.33 29.14
CA SER A 101 16.63 -25.25 28.98
C SER A 101 15.50 -24.62 28.16
N LEU A 102 15.27 -23.31 28.32
CA LEU A 102 14.29 -22.55 27.55
C LEU A 102 14.74 -22.33 26.10
N SER A 103 16.05 -22.19 25.83
CA SER A 103 16.54 -22.00 24.45
C SER A 103 16.25 -23.23 23.59
N HIS A 104 16.24 -24.44 24.17
CA HIS A 104 15.85 -25.67 23.50
C HIS A 104 14.35 -25.74 23.12
N VAL A 105 13.52 -24.79 23.57
CA VAL A 105 12.10 -24.69 23.15
C VAL A 105 11.97 -23.92 21.83
N HIS A 106 12.95 -23.08 21.50
CA HIS A 106 12.99 -22.30 20.26
C HIS A 106 13.45 -23.19 19.10
N ILE A 107 12.55 -23.47 18.16
CA ILE A 107 12.89 -24.15 16.91
C ILE A 107 13.22 -23.08 15.89
N ILE A 108 14.49 -23.00 15.50
CA ILE A 108 14.93 -22.07 14.46
C ILE A 108 15.00 -22.87 13.16
N THR A 109 14.03 -22.64 12.28
CA THR A 109 14.09 -23.17 10.91
C THR A 109 14.95 -22.23 10.07
N ASP A 110 16.05 -22.74 9.50
CA ASP A 110 16.87 -21.95 8.58
C ASP A 110 16.03 -21.46 7.40
N THR A 111 16.01 -20.15 7.22
CA THR A 111 15.17 -19.37 6.30
C THR A 111 15.63 -19.49 4.84
N GLU A 112 15.54 -20.67 4.23
CA GLU A 112 15.70 -20.80 2.76
C GLU A 112 14.53 -21.46 2.03
N THR A 113 13.48 -21.94 2.71
CA THR A 113 12.36 -22.65 2.04
C THR A 113 10.97 -22.28 2.55
N ALA A 114 10.66 -21.00 2.71
CA ALA A 114 9.28 -20.56 3.00
C ALA A 114 8.66 -19.82 1.81
N SER A 115 8.26 -20.59 0.80
CA SER A 115 7.28 -20.17 -0.20
C SER A 115 5.90 -19.93 0.46
N ARG A 116 5.21 -18.90 -0.03
CA ARG A 116 3.80 -18.54 0.24
C ARG A 116 2.93 -19.72 0.71
N GLY A 117 2.56 -19.71 1.99
CA GLY A 117 1.62 -20.66 2.58
C GLY A 117 1.50 -20.42 4.08
N SER A 118 0.41 -19.77 4.49
CA SER A 118 -0.05 -19.73 5.87
C SER A 118 -0.28 -21.17 6.33
N GLN A 119 0.63 -21.72 7.16
CA GLN A 119 0.46 -22.80 8.16
C GLN A 119 1.81 -23.51 8.40
N GLY A 120 2.71 -22.83 9.10
CA GLY A 120 3.89 -23.45 9.70
C GLY A 120 3.53 -24.03 11.07
N ASP A 121 2.87 -25.19 11.06
CA ASP A 121 2.45 -25.91 12.26
C ASP A 121 3.69 -26.39 13.05
N SER A 122 3.82 -25.93 14.30
CA SER A 122 4.86 -26.35 15.23
C SER A 122 4.81 -27.87 15.48
N SER A 123 5.95 -28.54 15.28
CA SER A 123 6.09 -30.00 15.21
C SER A 123 6.31 -30.73 16.54
N PHE A 124 6.28 -30.04 17.70
CA PHE A 124 6.51 -30.67 19.02
C PHE A 124 5.27 -30.82 19.91
N GLN A 125 4.07 -30.45 19.44
CA GLN A 125 2.86 -30.57 20.25
C GLN A 125 1.81 -31.42 19.54
N SER A 126 1.38 -32.50 20.20
CA SER A 126 0.15 -33.18 19.84
C SER A 126 -1.02 -32.18 19.82
N LEU A 127 -2.06 -32.41 19.00
CA LEU A 127 -3.27 -31.58 18.99
C LEU A 127 -3.84 -31.37 20.41
N ALA A 128 -3.75 -32.38 21.27
CA ALA A 128 -4.15 -32.30 22.67
C ALA A 128 -3.26 -31.35 23.49
N ASP A 129 -1.94 -31.36 23.27
CA ASP A 129 -1.03 -30.42 23.94
C ASP A 129 -1.24 -28.99 23.45
N LYS A 130 -1.47 -28.76 22.15
CA LYS A 130 -1.86 -27.43 21.62
C LYS A 130 -3.15 -26.92 22.26
N SER A 131 -4.14 -27.80 22.43
CA SER A 131 -5.44 -27.48 23.04
C SER A 131 -5.31 -27.12 24.52
N ILE A 132 -4.49 -27.85 25.27
CA ILE A 132 -4.29 -27.64 26.70
C ILE A 132 -3.37 -26.44 26.97
N THR A 133 -2.32 -26.26 26.16
CA THR A 133 -1.51 -25.02 26.14
C THR A 133 -2.42 -23.83 25.85
N ARG A 134 -3.32 -23.87 24.86
CA ARG A 134 -4.33 -22.80 24.68
C ARG A 134 -5.19 -22.58 25.92
N PHE A 135 -5.73 -23.66 26.51
CA PHE A 135 -6.61 -23.58 27.68
C PHE A 135 -5.97 -22.86 28.89
N TYR A 136 -4.68 -23.04 29.14
CA TYR A 136 -4.00 -22.35 30.25
C TYR A 136 -3.41 -20.97 29.88
N PHE A 137 -3.21 -20.66 28.60
CA PHE A 137 -2.56 -19.41 28.16
C PHE A 137 -3.54 -18.26 27.86
N GLU A 138 -4.82 -18.53 27.56
CA GLU A 138 -5.73 -17.53 26.96
C GLU A 138 -6.53 -16.64 27.93
N PHE A 139 -6.52 -16.88 29.25
CA PHE A 139 -7.35 -16.08 30.18
C PHE A 139 -6.85 -14.64 30.43
N SER A 140 -5.78 -14.20 29.77
CA SER A 140 -5.27 -12.82 29.85
C SER A 140 -4.96 -12.28 28.46
N ALA A 141 -5.35 -11.03 28.17
CA ALA A 141 -5.15 -10.39 26.87
C ALA A 141 -3.71 -10.59 26.37
N SER A 142 -3.56 -11.32 25.27
CA SER A 142 -2.27 -11.64 24.68
C SER A 142 -1.68 -10.40 24.00
N TRP A 143 -0.46 -10.05 24.40
CA TRP A 143 0.40 -9.21 23.58
C TRP A 143 0.82 -10.01 22.33
N PRO A 144 0.95 -9.39 21.14
CA PRO A 144 0.81 -7.97 20.86
C PRO A 144 -0.65 -7.51 20.70
N ARG A 145 -0.92 -6.26 21.10
CA ARG A 145 -2.24 -5.62 20.92
C ARG A 145 -2.37 -4.87 19.60
N THR A 146 -1.24 -4.59 18.98
CA THR A 146 -1.14 -3.91 17.70
C THR A 146 -0.75 -4.93 16.62
N PRO A 147 -1.19 -4.76 15.36
CA PRO A 147 -0.86 -5.73 14.30
C PRO A 147 0.65 -5.79 14.04
N SER A 148 1.17 -6.99 13.80
CA SER A 148 2.56 -7.22 13.35
C SER A 148 2.60 -7.25 11.82
N TRP A 149 2.84 -6.09 11.19
CA TRP A 149 2.84 -5.93 9.72
C TRP A 149 4.19 -5.52 9.14
N ILE A 150 5.17 -5.13 9.96
CA ILE A 150 6.51 -4.77 9.50
C ILE A 150 7.25 -6.05 9.10
N SER A 151 7.56 -6.20 7.81
CA SER A 151 8.12 -7.41 7.21
C SER A 151 9.46 -7.82 7.81
N PHE A 152 10.38 -6.88 8.02
CA PHE A 152 11.72 -7.17 8.54
C PHE A 152 11.77 -7.42 10.05
N LEU A 153 10.65 -7.29 10.78
CA LEU A 153 10.57 -7.68 12.19
C LEU A 153 10.31 -9.19 12.39
N GLY A 154 10.23 -9.97 11.31
CA GLY A 154 10.22 -11.43 11.34
C GLY A 154 8.92 -12.06 11.86
N SER A 155 8.88 -13.40 11.86
CA SER A 155 7.76 -14.22 12.37
C SER A 155 8.06 -14.79 13.77
N ASP A 156 7.01 -15.24 14.46
CA ASP A 156 6.85 -15.51 15.90
C ASP A 156 7.87 -16.46 16.59
N THR A 157 9.14 -16.09 16.65
CA THR A 157 10.12 -16.75 17.53
C THR A 157 10.09 -16.19 18.96
N PHE A 158 9.61 -14.96 19.17
CA PHE A 158 9.54 -14.37 20.51
C PHE A 158 8.27 -14.81 21.27
N TYR A 159 8.43 -15.53 22.38
CA TYR A 159 7.33 -15.95 23.23
C TYR A 159 7.01 -14.92 24.31
N SER A 160 5.95 -14.15 24.10
CA SER A 160 5.46 -13.17 25.08
C SER A 160 5.11 -13.76 26.45
N SER A 161 4.81 -15.06 26.50
CA SER A 161 4.63 -15.82 27.74
C SER A 161 5.90 -15.98 28.56
N PHE A 162 7.07 -16.11 27.92
CA PHE A 162 8.35 -16.26 28.63
C PHE A 162 8.73 -14.90 29.22
N ALA A 163 8.64 -13.83 28.41
CA ALA A 163 8.81 -12.46 28.88
C ALA A 163 7.87 -12.11 30.05
N ARG A 164 6.63 -12.63 30.03
CA ARG A 164 5.68 -12.44 31.13
C ARG A 164 6.11 -13.11 32.44
N ILE A 165 6.75 -14.28 32.40
CA ILE A 165 7.25 -14.94 33.62
C ILE A 165 8.30 -14.08 34.28
N PHE A 166 9.33 -13.65 33.54
CA PHE A 166 10.40 -12.83 34.10
C PHE A 166 9.85 -11.51 34.64
N LYS A 167 8.91 -10.88 33.92
CA LYS A 167 8.17 -9.72 34.44
C LYS A 167 7.50 -10.01 35.77
N ARG A 168 6.79 -11.14 35.88
CA ARG A 168 6.06 -11.52 37.11
C ARG A 168 7.00 -11.87 38.24
N LEU A 169 8.07 -12.63 38.00
CA LEU A 169 9.08 -12.96 39.01
C LEU A 169 9.72 -11.70 39.59
N VAL A 170 10.08 -10.74 38.74
CA VAL A 170 10.65 -9.45 39.19
C VAL A 170 9.61 -8.64 39.99
N GLN A 171 8.33 -8.66 39.60
CA GLN A 171 7.27 -7.99 40.36
C GLN A 171 6.99 -8.66 41.72
N GLU A 172 7.14 -9.98 41.81
CA GLU A 172 6.91 -10.76 43.04
C GLU A 172 8.06 -10.67 44.04
N CYS A 173 9.30 -10.76 43.56
CA CYS A 173 10.47 -10.93 44.41
C CYS A 173 11.48 -9.77 44.34
N GLY A 174 11.24 -8.77 43.48
CA GLY A 174 12.04 -7.54 43.42
C GLY A 174 13.45 -7.73 42.85
N MET A 175 14.39 -6.91 43.36
CA MET A 175 15.78 -6.83 42.88
C MET A 175 16.61 -8.13 42.98
N PRO A 176 16.43 -9.04 43.96
CA PRO A 176 17.14 -10.32 44.00
C PRO A 176 17.07 -11.11 42.69
N VAL A 177 15.90 -11.13 42.01
CA VAL A 177 15.73 -11.79 40.72
C VAL A 177 16.56 -11.12 39.63
N VAL A 178 16.56 -9.78 39.62
CA VAL A 178 17.30 -8.98 38.64
C VAL A 178 18.81 -9.22 38.77
N LEU A 179 19.33 -9.24 39.99
CA LEU A 179 20.74 -9.51 40.26
C LEU A 179 21.14 -10.93 39.87
N ALA A 180 20.29 -11.92 40.14
CA ALA A 180 20.54 -13.31 39.79
C ALA A 180 20.44 -13.58 38.28
N LEU A 181 19.57 -12.85 37.56
CA LEU A 181 19.44 -12.94 36.09
C LEU A 181 20.62 -12.30 35.35
N LYS A 182 21.23 -11.25 35.93
CA LYS A 182 22.22 -10.39 35.27
C LYS A 182 23.30 -11.18 34.52
N GLY A 183 24.00 -12.08 35.20
CA GLY A 183 25.10 -12.84 34.60
C GLY A 183 24.66 -13.73 33.44
N ALA A 184 23.52 -14.42 33.58
CA ALA A 184 23.00 -15.30 32.54
C ALA A 184 22.52 -14.53 31.29
N VAL A 185 21.86 -13.37 31.49
CA VAL A 185 21.43 -12.50 30.39
C VAL A 185 22.63 -11.90 29.65
N ASP A 186 23.67 -11.49 30.38
CA ASP A 186 24.89 -10.94 29.77
C ASP A 186 25.61 -11.99 28.88
N GLU A 187 25.71 -13.24 29.35
CA GLU A 187 26.25 -14.36 28.58
C GLU A 187 25.41 -14.63 27.32
N PHE A 188 24.08 -14.72 27.47
CA PHE A 188 23.20 -15.11 26.36
C PHE A 188 23.03 -14.02 25.31
N THR A 189 23.16 -12.74 25.71
CA THR A 189 23.12 -11.60 24.77
C THR A 189 24.30 -11.64 23.80
N THR A 190 25.45 -12.16 24.23
CA THR A 190 26.67 -12.27 23.41
C THR A 190 26.87 -13.65 22.78
N ALA A 191 25.97 -14.60 23.05
CA ALA A 191 26.04 -15.95 22.51
C ALA A 191 25.90 -15.96 20.99
N LYS A 192 26.54 -16.93 20.31
CA LYS A 192 26.41 -17.11 18.85
C LYS A 192 25.07 -17.75 18.46
N GLU A 193 24.46 -18.51 19.35
CA GLU A 193 23.21 -19.20 19.07
C GLU A 193 22.02 -18.24 19.15
N ARG A 194 21.29 -18.09 18.04
CA ARG A 194 20.09 -17.26 17.96
C ARG A 194 19.01 -17.66 18.99
N SER A 195 18.90 -18.93 19.36
CA SER A 195 17.92 -19.41 20.36
C SER A 195 18.24 -18.89 21.76
N LYS A 196 19.53 -18.82 22.12
CA LYS A 196 19.99 -18.20 23.37
C LYS A 196 19.73 -16.69 23.37
N GLN A 197 20.03 -16.01 22.26
CA GLN A 197 19.72 -14.59 22.10
C GLN A 197 18.22 -14.30 22.21
N CYS A 198 17.35 -15.18 21.69
CA CYS A 198 15.90 -15.04 21.81
C CYS A 198 15.43 -15.11 23.27
N VAL A 199 15.91 -16.08 24.03
CA VAL A 199 15.60 -16.21 25.46
C VAL A 199 16.14 -15.03 26.28
N ALA A 200 17.32 -14.51 25.94
CA ALA A 200 17.83 -13.28 26.54
C ALA A 200 16.92 -12.08 26.24
N ALA A 201 16.44 -11.96 25.00
CA ALA A 201 15.50 -10.91 24.61
C ALA A 201 14.18 -11.01 25.39
N GLU A 202 13.63 -12.22 25.58
CA GLU A 202 12.42 -12.46 26.37
C GLU A 202 12.63 -12.09 27.86
N ALA A 203 13.73 -12.54 28.45
CA ALA A 203 14.08 -12.23 29.84
C ALA A 203 14.25 -10.72 30.05
N LEU A 204 15.01 -10.06 29.19
CA LEU A 204 15.25 -8.62 29.25
C LEU A 204 13.95 -7.84 29.05
N ALA A 205 13.08 -8.24 28.11
CA ALA A 205 11.77 -7.64 27.90
C ALA A 205 10.91 -7.70 29.16
N GLY A 206 10.93 -8.84 29.86
CA GLY A 206 10.23 -9.02 31.12
C GLY A 206 10.73 -8.10 32.23
N VAL A 207 12.06 -8.02 32.39
CA VAL A 207 12.72 -7.14 33.37
C VAL A 207 12.38 -5.67 33.09
N LEU A 208 12.58 -5.20 31.85
CA LEU A 208 12.30 -3.83 31.42
C LEU A 208 10.84 -3.43 31.63
N HIS A 209 9.92 -4.39 31.48
CA HIS A 209 8.49 -4.17 31.58
C HIS A 209 7.89 -4.43 32.98
N SER A 210 8.71 -4.55 34.03
CA SER A 210 8.24 -4.92 35.38
C SER A 210 7.76 -3.75 36.28
N ASP A 211 8.21 -2.51 36.05
CA ASP A 211 7.91 -1.31 36.90
C ASP A 211 8.24 -1.49 38.39
N ILE A 212 9.39 -2.06 38.75
CA ILE A 212 9.85 -2.02 40.14
C ILE A 212 10.73 -0.79 40.38
N ASP A 213 10.67 -0.20 41.58
CA ASP A 213 11.38 1.06 41.88
C ASP A 213 12.92 0.91 41.79
N GLY A 214 13.45 -0.27 42.12
CA GLY A 214 14.90 -0.56 42.07
C GLY A 214 15.52 -0.53 40.67
N LEU A 215 14.72 -0.65 39.60
CA LEU A 215 15.26 -0.68 38.23
C LEU A 215 15.91 0.63 37.80
N SER A 216 15.43 1.76 38.32
CA SER A 216 16.00 3.07 38.00
C SER A 216 17.46 3.17 38.41
N GLY A 217 17.87 2.52 39.52
CA GLY A 217 19.26 2.46 39.97
C GLY A 217 20.14 1.52 39.13
N THR A 218 19.56 0.46 38.55
CA THR A 218 20.29 -0.46 37.66
C THR A 218 20.29 -0.05 36.18
N TRP A 219 19.59 1.03 35.84
CA TRP A 219 19.47 1.48 34.47
C TRP A 219 20.84 1.83 33.87
N GLU A 220 21.58 2.73 34.53
CA GLU A 220 22.88 3.21 34.04
C GLU A 220 23.96 2.12 34.10
N SER A 221 23.92 1.28 35.14
CA SER A 221 24.97 0.29 35.40
C SER A 221 24.81 -1.03 34.62
N TRP A 222 23.65 -1.31 34.05
CA TRP A 222 23.40 -2.59 33.36
C TRP A 222 22.44 -2.51 32.18
N LEU A 223 21.20 -2.04 32.37
CA LEU A 223 20.16 -2.14 31.33
C LEU A 223 20.47 -1.27 30.11
N MET A 224 20.91 -0.02 30.31
CA MET A 224 21.30 0.86 29.21
C MET A 224 22.53 0.31 28.45
N PRO A 225 23.62 -0.11 29.11
CA PRO A 225 24.73 -0.79 28.44
C PRO A 225 24.30 -1.99 27.58
N GLN A 226 23.40 -2.84 28.10
CA GLN A 226 22.88 -3.98 27.34
C GLN A 226 22.07 -3.54 26.12
N LEU A 227 21.17 -2.57 26.27
CA LEU A 227 20.39 -2.03 25.15
C LEU A 227 21.31 -1.40 24.09
N LYS A 228 22.34 -0.66 24.50
CA LYS A 228 23.36 -0.10 23.58
C LYS A 228 24.13 -1.20 22.86
N ASN A 229 24.51 -2.27 23.56
CA ASN A 229 25.19 -3.41 22.95
C ASN A 229 24.33 -4.08 21.86
N VAL A 230 23.04 -4.31 22.15
CA VAL A 230 22.08 -4.86 21.17
C VAL A 230 21.95 -3.96 19.93
N ILE A 231 21.90 -2.64 20.12
CA ILE A 231 21.83 -1.67 19.01
C ILE A 231 23.12 -1.70 18.17
N LEU A 232 24.29 -1.70 18.81
CA LEU A 232 25.59 -1.56 18.14
C LEU A 232 26.15 -2.87 17.55
N THR A 233 25.71 -4.02 18.03
CA THR A 233 26.19 -5.35 17.55
C THR A 233 25.84 -5.57 16.08
N GLN A 234 26.81 -5.87 15.21
CA GLN A 234 26.56 -5.94 13.75
C GLN A 234 25.73 -7.15 13.28
N SER A 235 25.46 -8.13 14.15
CA SER A 235 24.68 -9.33 13.79
C SER A 235 23.24 -8.98 13.37
N VAL A 236 22.76 -9.66 12.34
CA VAL A 236 21.40 -9.53 11.78
C VAL A 236 20.47 -10.66 12.20
N GLU A 237 20.99 -11.73 12.80
CA GLU A 237 20.24 -12.98 13.01
C GLU A 237 19.11 -12.88 14.04
N SER A 238 19.24 -12.01 15.06
CA SER A 238 18.28 -11.86 16.16
C SER A 238 17.56 -10.51 16.21
N VAL A 239 17.59 -9.75 15.11
CA VAL A 239 17.00 -8.40 15.07
C VAL A 239 15.50 -8.43 15.34
N SER A 240 14.79 -9.44 14.84
CA SER A 240 13.35 -9.64 15.07
C SER A 240 13.01 -9.83 16.55
N GLU A 241 13.82 -10.61 17.27
CA GLU A 241 13.65 -10.95 18.67
C GLU A 241 13.94 -9.75 19.56
N TRP A 242 15.02 -9.02 19.27
CA TRP A 242 15.34 -7.78 19.98
C TRP A 242 14.34 -6.65 19.73
N ALA A 243 13.82 -6.53 18.51
CA ALA A 243 12.74 -5.60 18.22
C ALA A 243 11.46 -5.97 18.98
N SER A 244 11.13 -7.26 19.08
CA SER A 244 10.01 -7.76 19.88
C SER A 244 10.21 -7.50 21.37
N CYS A 245 11.45 -7.63 21.88
CA CYS A 245 11.81 -7.27 23.25
C CYS A 245 11.55 -5.78 23.53
N ILE A 246 12.04 -4.88 22.66
CA ILE A 246 11.84 -3.43 22.80
C ILE A 246 10.35 -3.11 22.72
N ARG A 247 9.65 -3.64 21.71
CA ARG A 247 8.20 -3.47 21.53
C ARG A 247 7.42 -3.90 22.77
N TYR A 248 7.69 -5.09 23.31
CA TYR A 248 7.06 -5.58 24.54
C TYR A 248 7.37 -4.67 25.74
N ALA A 249 8.62 -4.22 25.88
CA ALA A 249 9.07 -3.37 26.97
C ALA A 249 8.32 -2.03 27.02
N VAL A 250 8.12 -1.40 25.86
CA VAL A 250 7.43 -0.10 25.75
C VAL A 250 5.91 -0.22 25.69
N THR A 251 5.35 -1.41 25.50
CA THR A 251 3.89 -1.60 25.35
C THR A 251 3.11 -1.03 26.53
N GLY A 252 2.01 -0.32 26.27
CA GLY A 252 1.24 0.26 27.36
C GLY A 252 0.52 -0.77 28.23
N LYS A 253 0.34 -0.41 29.50
CA LYS A 253 -0.19 -1.26 30.58
C LYS A 253 -1.69 -1.02 30.82
N GLY A 254 -2.31 -1.94 31.54
CA GLY A 254 -3.74 -1.93 31.85
C GLY A 254 -4.58 -2.66 30.80
N LYS A 255 -5.91 -2.67 30.98
CA LYS A 255 -6.88 -3.36 30.11
C LYS A 255 -6.76 -2.91 28.65
N TYR A 256 -6.68 -1.59 28.45
CA TYR A 256 -6.62 -0.95 27.13
C TYR A 256 -5.19 -0.61 26.67
N GLY A 257 -4.17 -0.90 27.46
CA GLY A 257 -2.79 -0.61 27.09
C GLY A 257 -2.42 0.85 27.02
N THR A 258 -3.05 1.69 27.85
CA THR A 258 -2.85 3.14 27.79
C THR A 258 -1.88 3.68 28.83
N ARG A 259 -1.55 2.90 29.88
CA ARG A 259 -0.68 3.38 30.96
C ARG A 259 0.78 3.25 30.54
N VAL A 260 1.54 4.34 30.64
CA VAL A 260 2.97 4.39 30.31
C VAL A 260 3.78 3.52 31.29
N PRO A 261 4.62 2.57 30.80
CA PRO A 261 5.59 1.84 31.61
C PRO A 261 6.69 2.75 32.17
N LEU A 262 7.23 2.40 33.35
CA LEU A 262 8.22 3.20 34.08
C LEU A 262 9.47 3.55 33.24
N LEU A 263 10.02 2.57 32.51
CA LEU A 263 11.26 2.73 31.75
C LEU A 263 11.05 3.16 30.29
N ARG A 264 9.80 3.36 29.83
CA ARG A 264 9.53 3.64 28.41
C ARG A 264 10.34 4.84 27.90
N GLN A 265 10.29 5.97 28.62
CA GLN A 265 11.00 7.18 28.20
C GLN A 265 12.51 6.93 28.08
N LYS A 266 13.12 6.28 29.09
CA LYS A 266 14.56 5.98 29.07
C LYS A 266 14.97 5.06 27.92
N ILE A 267 14.12 4.08 27.57
CA ILE A 267 14.33 3.20 26.41
C ILE A 267 14.29 4.03 25.11
N LEU A 268 13.30 4.90 24.97
CA LEU A 268 13.16 5.77 23.80
C LEU A 268 14.34 6.75 23.68
N ASP A 269 14.77 7.38 24.78
CA ASP A 269 15.94 8.26 24.81
C ASP A 269 17.24 7.53 24.40
N SER A 270 17.37 6.27 24.80
CA SER A 270 18.51 5.43 24.41
C SER A 270 18.51 5.10 22.92
N LEU A 271 17.34 4.88 22.32
CA LEU A 271 17.20 4.68 20.87
C LEU A 271 17.43 5.97 20.08
N MET A 272 17.08 7.12 20.65
CA MET A 272 17.29 8.44 20.05
C MET A 272 18.73 8.93 20.12
N THR A 273 19.59 8.33 20.96
CA THR A 273 21.00 8.70 21.09
C THR A 273 21.69 8.67 19.73
N SER A 274 22.48 9.70 19.43
CA SER A 274 23.18 9.81 18.15
C SER A 274 24.14 8.63 17.96
N LEU A 275 24.11 8.05 16.76
CA LEU A 275 25.05 7.01 16.37
C LEU A 275 26.42 7.66 16.05
N PRO A 276 27.54 6.98 16.31
CA PRO A 276 28.85 7.44 15.86
C PRO A 276 28.91 7.69 14.34
N PRO A 277 29.78 8.58 13.83
CA PRO A 277 29.78 8.99 12.42
C PRO A 277 30.20 7.89 11.44
N THR A 278 30.88 6.83 11.88
CA THR A 278 31.42 5.74 11.06
C THR A 278 30.73 4.40 11.32
N VAL A 279 29.41 4.41 11.46
CA VAL A 279 28.64 3.22 11.83
C VAL A 279 28.23 2.40 10.61
N ALA A 280 28.27 1.08 10.75
CA ALA A 280 27.82 0.15 9.72
C ALA A 280 26.34 0.36 9.39
N THR A 281 25.97 0.21 8.11
CA THR A 281 24.59 0.38 7.63
C THR A 281 23.59 -0.51 8.35
N THR A 282 24.01 -1.72 8.75
CA THR A 282 23.19 -2.67 9.54
C THR A 282 22.78 -2.10 10.89
N VAL A 283 23.65 -1.36 11.57
CA VAL A 283 23.36 -0.72 12.86
C VAL A 283 22.36 0.43 12.68
N THR A 284 22.53 1.24 11.64
CA THR A 284 21.57 2.30 11.28
C THR A 284 20.19 1.72 10.97
N THR A 285 20.11 0.68 10.15
CA THR A 285 18.85 -0.04 9.86
C THR A 285 18.22 -0.57 11.15
N LYS A 286 19.00 -1.21 12.03
CA LYS A 286 18.51 -1.74 13.31
C LYS A 286 17.94 -0.65 14.22
N ARG A 287 18.60 0.50 14.32
CA ARG A 287 18.10 1.62 15.12
C ARG A 287 16.72 2.07 14.65
N TYR A 288 16.53 2.30 13.35
CA TYR A 288 15.24 2.70 12.81
C TYR A 288 14.18 1.60 12.93
N ALA A 289 14.58 0.33 12.74
CA ALA A 289 13.69 -0.81 12.98
C ALA A 289 13.19 -0.87 14.43
N PHE A 290 14.07 -0.66 15.40
CA PHE A 290 13.72 -0.63 16.83
C PHE A 290 12.88 0.59 17.21
N LEU A 291 13.17 1.76 16.64
CA LEU A 291 12.32 2.94 16.78
C LEU A 291 10.92 2.68 16.24
N ALA A 292 10.79 2.16 15.01
CA ALA A 292 9.48 1.81 14.43
C ALA A 292 8.73 0.80 15.30
N ALA A 293 9.41 -0.25 15.79
CA ALA A 293 8.82 -1.25 16.69
C ALA A 293 8.32 -0.62 18.00
N ALA A 294 9.06 0.33 18.57
CA ALA A 294 8.66 1.02 19.80
C ALA A 294 7.48 1.98 19.57
N LEU A 295 7.53 2.78 18.50
CA LEU A 295 6.53 3.81 18.19
C LEU A 295 5.15 3.22 17.87
N ILE A 296 5.07 1.97 17.36
CA ILE A 296 3.80 1.28 17.11
C ILE A 296 3.00 1.07 18.41
N GLU A 297 3.67 0.92 19.55
CA GLU A 297 3.05 0.63 20.84
C GLU A 297 2.69 1.88 21.65
N ILE A 298 3.08 3.06 21.15
CA ILE A 298 2.69 4.33 21.74
C ILE A 298 1.22 4.58 21.41
N SER A 299 0.47 4.99 22.44
CA SER A 299 -0.93 5.38 22.30
C SER A 299 -0.97 6.90 22.11
N PRO A 300 -1.19 7.44 20.91
CA PRO A 300 -1.06 8.88 20.65
C PRO A 300 -1.96 9.72 21.56
N GLN A 301 -3.17 9.26 21.86
CA GLN A 301 -4.12 9.93 22.77
C GLN A 301 -3.59 10.25 24.18
N LYS A 302 -2.54 9.56 24.64
CA LYS A 302 -2.00 9.67 26.01
C LYS A 302 -0.50 9.84 26.02
N MET A 303 0.03 10.44 24.96
CA MET A 303 1.45 10.67 24.78
C MET A 303 1.91 11.81 25.72
N PRO A 304 2.88 11.58 26.62
CA PRO A 304 3.46 12.64 27.44
C PRO A 304 4.27 13.63 26.58
N VAL A 305 4.50 14.83 27.11
CA VAL A 305 5.23 15.92 26.41
C VAL A 305 6.61 15.49 25.91
N SER A 306 7.32 14.65 26.67
CA SER A 306 8.63 14.11 26.29
C SER A 306 8.58 13.23 25.04
N GLU A 307 7.53 12.39 24.91
CA GLU A 307 7.32 11.56 23.73
C GLU A 307 6.93 12.45 22.52
N ILE A 308 6.19 13.54 22.71
CA ILE A 308 5.87 14.51 21.65
C ILE A 308 7.14 15.17 21.10
N GLN A 309 8.01 15.67 21.98
CA GLN A 309 9.29 16.29 21.60
C GLN A 309 10.20 15.30 20.87
N LEU A 310 10.19 14.04 21.29
CA LEU A 310 10.89 12.96 20.61
C LEU A 310 10.37 12.74 19.18
N HIS A 311 9.05 12.71 18.99
CA HIS A 311 8.47 12.56 17.64
C HIS A 311 8.90 13.69 16.71
N ASN A 312 8.91 14.94 17.19
CA ASN A 312 9.35 16.09 16.40
C ASN A 312 10.84 16.03 16.04
N THR A 313 11.67 15.62 16.99
CA THR A 313 13.12 15.51 16.78
C THR A 313 13.42 14.40 15.77
N LEU A 314 12.78 13.25 15.94
CA LEU A 314 12.92 12.12 15.03
C LEU A 314 12.38 12.44 13.63
N LEU A 315 11.29 13.21 13.52
CA LEU A 315 10.74 13.60 12.21
C LEU A 315 11.77 14.41 11.41
N LYS A 316 12.41 15.39 12.04
CA LYS A 316 13.47 16.19 11.40
C LYS A 316 14.65 15.32 10.97
N GLU A 317 15.07 14.37 11.83
CA GLU A 317 16.15 13.44 11.52
C GLU A 317 15.81 12.52 10.34
N VAL A 318 14.61 11.92 10.34
CA VAL A 318 14.16 11.00 9.29
C VAL A 318 14.04 11.73 7.95
N LEU A 319 13.41 12.91 7.93
CA LEU A 319 13.27 13.72 6.71
C LEU A 319 14.62 14.14 6.13
N GLY A 320 15.60 14.48 7.00
CA GLY A 320 16.96 14.82 6.57
C GLY A 320 17.74 13.64 5.97
N ASN A 321 17.40 12.40 6.34
CA ASN A 321 18.15 11.20 5.95
C ASN A 321 17.48 10.36 4.85
N MET A 322 16.39 10.83 4.24
CA MET A 322 15.64 10.08 3.22
C MET A 322 16.46 9.71 1.97
N HIS A 323 17.58 10.40 1.70
CA HIS A 323 18.48 10.14 0.56
C HIS A 323 19.61 9.13 0.90
N HIS A 324 19.52 8.39 2.00
CA HIS A 324 20.60 7.50 2.45
C HIS A 324 21.00 6.49 1.36
N SER A 325 22.32 6.24 1.22
CA SER A 325 22.90 5.34 0.22
C SER A 325 22.40 3.88 0.27
N SER A 326 22.02 3.34 1.42
CA SER A 326 21.64 1.94 1.61
C SER A 326 20.13 1.76 1.49
N ALA A 327 19.69 0.87 0.59
CA ALA A 327 18.27 0.55 0.38
C ALA A 327 17.59 0.01 1.65
N GLN A 328 18.31 -0.78 2.47
CA GLN A 328 17.77 -1.30 3.74
C GLN A 328 17.49 -0.18 4.75
N VAL A 329 18.34 0.84 4.78
CA VAL A 329 18.13 2.02 5.64
C VAL A 329 16.94 2.83 5.14
N ARG A 330 16.80 2.99 3.81
CA ARG A 330 15.65 3.64 3.18
C ARG A 330 14.32 2.95 3.50
N GLU A 331 14.30 1.61 3.45
CA GLU A 331 13.12 0.84 3.86
C GLU A 331 12.76 1.08 5.33
N ALA A 332 13.74 0.98 6.23
CA ALA A 332 13.52 1.20 7.66
C ALA A 332 13.08 2.65 7.97
N LEU A 333 13.64 3.64 7.27
CA LEU A 333 13.24 5.05 7.35
C LEU A 333 11.80 5.24 6.88
N GLY A 334 11.42 4.69 5.72
CA GLY A 334 10.05 4.80 5.20
C GLY A 334 9.00 4.19 6.14
N VAL A 335 9.31 3.02 6.71
CA VAL A 335 8.46 2.38 7.74
C VAL A 335 8.37 3.24 9.01
N THR A 336 9.50 3.77 9.48
CA THR A 336 9.53 4.65 10.65
C THR A 336 8.71 5.91 10.42
N LEU A 337 8.87 6.55 9.26
CA LEU A 337 8.13 7.75 8.86
C LEU A 337 6.61 7.49 8.85
N SER A 338 6.20 6.32 8.36
CA SER A 338 4.78 5.91 8.31
C SER A 338 4.14 5.85 9.70
N VAL A 339 4.82 5.21 10.65
CA VAL A 339 4.36 5.15 12.04
C VAL A 339 4.38 6.53 12.67
N LEU A 340 5.47 7.27 12.49
CA LEU A 340 5.69 8.59 13.08
C LEU A 340 4.62 9.61 12.65
N CYS A 341 4.44 9.80 11.35
CA CYS A 341 3.44 10.72 10.80
C CYS A 341 2.02 10.33 11.24
N SER A 342 1.71 9.03 11.28
CA SER A 342 0.39 8.56 11.74
C SER A 342 0.15 8.87 13.22
N ASN A 343 1.18 8.71 14.07
CA ASN A 343 1.08 9.02 15.50
C ASN A 343 0.87 10.52 15.73
N ILE A 344 1.58 11.37 14.97
CA ILE A 344 1.42 12.83 15.02
C ILE A 344 -0.01 13.23 14.65
N ARG A 345 -0.53 12.72 13.51
CA ARG A 345 -1.91 12.99 13.08
C ARG A 345 -2.96 12.52 14.10
N LEU A 346 -2.78 11.31 14.63
CA LEU A 346 -3.65 10.74 15.65
C LEU A 346 -3.66 11.59 16.93
N TYR A 347 -2.50 12.08 17.35
CA TYR A 347 -2.38 12.97 18.50
C TYR A 347 -3.22 14.24 18.30
N HIS A 348 -3.01 14.95 17.18
CA HIS A 348 -3.76 16.18 16.86
C HIS A 348 -5.26 15.94 16.78
N SER A 349 -5.71 14.89 16.07
CA SER A 349 -7.14 14.57 15.95
C SER A 349 -7.83 14.30 17.30
N SER A 350 -7.08 13.85 18.31
CA SER A 350 -7.63 13.52 19.63
C SER A 350 -7.68 14.72 20.58
N HIS A 351 -6.95 15.79 20.29
CA HIS A 351 -6.80 16.97 21.18
C HIS A 351 -7.41 18.25 20.58
N GLN A 352 -7.97 18.21 19.37
CA GLN A 352 -8.67 19.35 18.75
C GLN A 352 -9.97 19.79 19.48
N ASP A 353 -10.52 18.95 20.37
CA ASP A 353 -11.82 19.20 21.02
C ASP A 353 -11.76 19.79 22.45
N GLY A 354 -10.61 20.21 22.98
CA GLY A 354 -10.59 20.75 24.35
C GLY A 354 -9.32 21.47 24.81
N ARG A 355 -9.48 22.79 25.01
CA ARG A 355 -8.62 23.70 25.79
C ARG A 355 -7.15 23.83 25.34
N SER A 356 -6.91 24.96 24.66
CA SER A 356 -5.65 25.71 24.64
C SER A 356 -4.85 25.57 25.94
N ASP A 357 -3.70 24.90 25.84
CA ASP A 357 -2.53 25.13 26.67
C ASP A 357 -1.30 25.11 25.76
N ASN A 358 -0.24 25.85 26.12
CA ASN A 358 1.01 26.10 25.37
C ASN A 358 1.69 24.88 24.70
N VAL A 359 1.26 23.65 24.98
CA VAL A 359 1.79 22.40 24.43
C VAL A 359 1.40 22.19 22.95
N ASP A 360 0.26 22.73 22.49
CA ASP A 360 -0.14 22.63 21.07
C ASP A 360 0.82 23.37 20.12
N SER A 361 1.56 24.37 20.62
CA SER A 361 2.61 25.06 19.86
C SER A 361 3.91 24.25 19.68
N LEU A 362 4.06 23.11 20.34
CA LEU A 362 5.28 22.30 20.29
C LEU A 362 5.32 21.33 19.11
N MET A 363 4.17 20.85 18.60
CA MET A 363 4.13 20.14 17.32
C MET A 363 3.97 21.19 16.24
N GLN A 364 5.02 21.39 15.43
CA GLN A 364 4.95 22.32 14.31
C GLN A 364 3.73 21.98 13.45
N ASP A 365 3.03 23.01 12.99
CA ASP A 365 2.02 22.92 11.94
C ASP A 365 2.49 21.93 10.86
N GLU A 366 1.54 21.25 10.22
CA GLU A 366 1.73 20.12 9.29
C GLU A 366 2.59 20.40 8.04
N ASN A 367 3.52 21.34 8.11
CA ASN A 367 4.60 21.70 7.19
C ASN A 367 5.36 20.50 6.63
N TRP A 368 5.45 19.39 7.37
CA TRP A 368 6.06 18.16 6.85
C TRP A 368 5.25 17.55 5.70
N VAL A 369 3.93 17.74 5.67
CA VAL A 369 3.07 17.29 4.56
C VAL A 369 3.41 18.06 3.31
N GLN A 370 3.45 19.40 3.42
CA GLN A 370 3.79 20.29 2.32
C GLN A 370 5.21 20.01 1.81
N PHE A 371 6.17 19.83 2.74
CA PHE A 371 7.52 19.42 2.40
C PHE A 371 7.57 18.12 1.61
N LEU A 372 6.87 17.07 2.05
CA LEU A 372 6.84 15.79 1.35
C LEU A 372 6.19 15.91 -0.03
N THR A 373 5.09 16.65 -0.17
CA THR A 373 4.41 16.80 -1.46
C THR A 373 5.20 17.64 -2.45
N ASP A 374 5.79 18.75 -2.00
CA ASP A 374 6.54 19.67 -2.86
C ASP A 374 7.86 19.04 -3.29
N ARG A 375 8.59 18.44 -2.34
CA ARG A 375 9.85 17.74 -2.65
C ARG A 375 9.62 16.54 -3.57
N ALA A 376 8.51 15.81 -3.41
CA ALA A 376 8.16 14.72 -4.32
C ALA A 376 7.86 15.23 -5.73
N ALA A 377 7.14 16.36 -5.86
CA ALA A 377 6.87 16.96 -7.17
C ALA A 377 8.17 17.40 -7.86
N GLU A 378 9.09 18.02 -7.13
CA GLU A 378 10.41 18.42 -7.62
C GLU A 378 11.26 17.20 -8.06
N ALA A 379 11.38 16.18 -7.19
CA ALA A 379 12.18 14.99 -7.47
C ALA A 379 11.68 14.24 -8.71
N VAL A 380 10.37 14.16 -8.94
CA VAL A 380 9.80 13.52 -10.14
C VAL A 380 10.26 14.22 -11.42
N VAL A 381 10.26 15.57 -11.43
CA VAL A 381 10.70 16.35 -12.59
C VAL A 381 12.18 16.08 -12.87
N ASN A 382 13.02 16.13 -11.84
CA ASN A 382 14.47 15.89 -11.97
C ASN A 382 14.78 14.48 -12.49
N ILE A 383 14.12 13.45 -11.94
CA ILE A 383 14.28 12.05 -12.37
C ILE A 383 13.83 11.86 -13.82
N GLN A 384 12.72 12.48 -14.22
CA GLN A 384 12.22 12.39 -15.60
C GLN A 384 13.15 13.07 -16.61
N ILE A 385 13.73 14.22 -16.27
CA ILE A 385 14.72 14.91 -17.10
C ILE A 385 15.95 14.01 -17.29
N ALA A 386 16.50 13.46 -16.19
CA ALA A 386 17.66 12.55 -16.24
C ALA A 386 17.38 11.29 -17.10
N THR A 387 16.19 10.72 -16.99
CA THR A 387 15.79 9.54 -17.78
C THR A 387 15.70 9.83 -19.29
N GLN A 388 15.46 11.09 -19.68
CA GLN A 388 15.43 11.51 -21.08
C GLN A 388 16.82 11.79 -21.65
N SER A 389 17.72 12.37 -20.85
CA SER A 389 19.12 12.61 -21.27
C SER A 389 19.90 11.32 -21.50
N ASP A 390 19.68 10.29 -20.69
CA ASP A 390 20.33 8.98 -20.83
C ASP A 390 20.03 8.28 -22.17
N LYS A 391 18.95 8.67 -22.86
CA LYS A 391 18.57 8.11 -24.17
C LYS A 391 19.16 8.86 -25.36
N VAL A 392 19.75 10.03 -25.15
CA VAL A 392 20.29 10.89 -26.23
C VAL A 392 21.79 10.66 -26.46
N VAL A 393 22.50 9.99 -25.54
CA VAL A 393 23.94 9.72 -25.69
C VAL A 393 24.18 8.45 -26.51
N ASN A 394 24.24 8.60 -27.84
CA ASN A 394 25.09 7.74 -28.68
C ASN A 394 26.56 8.19 -28.52
N PRO A 395 27.54 7.28 -28.56
CA PRO A 395 28.94 7.62 -28.24
C PRO A 395 29.60 8.25 -29.46
N VAL A 396 29.69 9.58 -29.49
CA VAL A 396 30.67 10.28 -30.32
C VAL A 396 31.36 11.34 -29.46
N ASP A 397 32.63 11.05 -29.21
CA ASP A 397 33.75 11.90 -28.75
C ASP A 397 33.56 12.93 -27.61
N GLY A 398 34.20 12.57 -26.50
CA GLY A 398 35.13 13.38 -25.70
C GLY A 398 35.01 14.91 -25.72
N GLY A 399 34.50 15.45 -24.62
CA GLY A 399 34.70 16.84 -24.23
C GLY A 399 34.16 17.08 -22.82
N SER A 400 35.04 17.09 -21.82
CA SER A 400 34.65 17.34 -20.43
C SER A 400 34.02 18.73 -20.28
N GLN A 401 32.88 18.82 -19.58
CA GLN A 401 32.64 19.79 -18.50
C GLN A 401 31.26 19.59 -17.85
N ASN A 402 31.23 19.72 -16.52
CA ASN A 402 30.09 19.82 -15.58
C ASN A 402 29.61 18.54 -14.87
N GLY A 403 30.45 18.04 -13.95
CA GLY A 403 30.12 16.97 -12.99
C GLY A 403 29.31 17.42 -11.77
N HIS A 404 28.21 18.18 -11.94
CA HIS A 404 27.33 18.57 -10.81
C HIS A 404 25.86 18.08 -10.96
N VAL A 405 25.40 17.74 -12.17
CA VAL A 405 23.97 17.40 -12.40
C VAL A 405 23.62 15.96 -12.03
N ASP A 406 24.59 15.05 -12.06
CA ASP A 406 24.34 13.61 -11.90
C ASP A 406 24.10 13.20 -10.43
N GLY A 407 24.73 13.92 -9.48
CA GLY A 407 24.59 13.66 -8.04
C GLY A 407 23.19 13.96 -7.49
N ASP A 408 22.62 15.10 -7.87
CA ASP A 408 21.30 15.53 -7.39
C ASP A 408 20.18 14.57 -7.86
N SER A 409 20.27 14.07 -9.09
CA SER A 409 19.28 13.12 -9.62
C SER A 409 19.31 11.75 -8.94
N GLN A 410 20.50 11.26 -8.58
CA GLN A 410 20.67 10.01 -7.85
C GLN A 410 20.16 10.12 -6.42
N ASP A 411 20.36 11.27 -5.78
CA ASP A 411 19.83 11.53 -4.46
C ASP A 411 18.30 11.65 -4.51
N ASP A 412 17.74 12.33 -5.51
CA ASP A 412 16.27 12.36 -5.73
C ASP A 412 15.68 10.96 -5.91
N MET A 413 16.36 10.07 -6.63
CA MET A 413 15.93 8.66 -6.75
C MET A 413 15.91 7.97 -5.38
N LYS A 414 16.99 8.07 -4.60
CA LYS A 414 17.07 7.49 -3.24
C LYS A 414 15.98 8.07 -2.33
N TRP A 415 15.73 9.37 -2.41
CA TRP A 415 14.67 10.02 -1.64
C TRP A 415 13.28 9.46 -1.99
N MET A 416 13.00 9.36 -3.29
CA MET A 416 11.74 8.81 -3.78
C MET A 416 11.56 7.35 -3.38
N GLU A 417 12.62 6.54 -3.34
CA GLU A 417 12.53 5.17 -2.81
C GLU A 417 12.09 5.15 -1.34
N THR A 418 12.68 5.98 -0.48
CA THR A 418 12.26 6.10 0.93
C THR A 418 10.80 6.54 1.03
N LEU A 419 10.36 7.49 0.19
CA LEU A 419 8.97 7.93 0.14
C LEU A 419 8.03 6.81 -0.32
N LEU A 420 8.42 5.99 -1.28
CA LEU A 420 7.62 4.85 -1.73
C LEU A 420 7.49 3.79 -0.64
N TYR A 421 8.56 3.53 0.13
CA TYR A 421 8.46 2.68 1.32
C TYR A 421 7.48 3.26 2.36
N PHE A 422 7.47 4.57 2.57
CA PHE A 422 6.48 5.25 3.41
C PHE A 422 5.04 5.03 2.94
N ILE A 423 4.78 5.16 1.63
CA ILE A 423 3.45 4.92 1.04
C ILE A 423 3.03 3.46 1.22
N ILE A 424 3.89 2.52 0.83
CA ILE A 424 3.63 1.07 0.94
C ILE A 424 3.36 0.69 2.40
N SER A 425 4.19 1.16 3.32
CA SER A 425 4.06 0.92 4.76
C SER A 425 2.72 1.46 5.31
N SER A 426 2.34 2.67 4.92
CA SER A 426 1.10 3.30 5.37
C SER A 426 -0.14 2.56 4.87
N LEU A 427 -0.10 2.03 3.65
CA LEU A 427 -1.19 1.23 3.08
C LEU A 427 -1.27 -0.16 3.69
N LYS A 428 -0.15 -0.89 3.81
CA LYS A 428 -0.11 -2.24 4.40
C LYS A 428 -0.53 -2.28 5.87
N SER A 429 -0.21 -1.21 6.61
CA SER A 429 -0.49 -1.14 8.04
C SER A 429 -1.91 -0.70 8.40
N GLY A 430 -2.69 -0.22 7.42
CA GLY A 430 -4.00 0.41 7.65
C GLY A 430 -3.93 1.85 8.16
N ARG A 431 -2.73 2.40 8.41
CA ARG A 431 -2.53 3.79 8.88
C ARG A 431 -2.87 4.85 7.82
N SER A 432 -3.04 4.45 6.57
CA SER A 432 -3.51 5.30 5.46
C SER A 432 -4.81 6.03 5.76
N SER A 433 -5.64 5.54 6.69
CA SER A 433 -6.84 6.24 7.15
C SER A 433 -6.55 7.64 7.70
N TYR A 434 -5.41 7.82 8.37
CA TYR A 434 -5.00 9.09 8.98
C TYR A 434 -4.05 9.91 8.12
N LEU A 435 -3.61 9.37 6.98
CA LEU A 435 -2.63 9.99 6.07
C LEU A 435 -3.21 10.20 4.66
N ARG A 436 -4.53 10.22 4.54
CA ARG A 436 -5.23 10.18 3.25
C ARG A 436 -4.94 11.39 2.38
N ASP A 437 -4.92 12.57 2.97
CA ASP A 437 -4.60 13.84 2.33
C ASP A 437 -3.17 13.86 1.75
N VAL A 438 -2.21 13.32 2.52
CA VAL A 438 -0.82 13.15 2.11
C VAL A 438 -0.72 12.18 0.94
N LEU A 439 -1.33 11.00 1.07
CA LEU A 439 -1.30 9.96 0.04
C LEU A 439 -1.97 10.42 -1.27
N VAL A 440 -3.04 11.21 -1.20
CA VAL A 440 -3.66 11.85 -2.37
C VAL A 440 -2.71 12.87 -3.01
N GLY A 441 -1.98 13.65 -2.22
CA GLY A 441 -0.94 14.55 -2.72
C GLY A 441 0.23 13.83 -3.41
N LEU A 442 0.51 12.58 -3.01
CA LEU A 442 1.58 11.75 -3.56
C LEU A 442 1.14 10.85 -4.73
N LEU A 443 -0.11 10.95 -5.17
CA LEU A 443 -0.65 10.13 -6.25
C LEU A 443 0.09 10.34 -7.58
N TYR A 444 0.33 11.61 -7.96
CA TYR A 444 1.04 11.94 -9.21
C TYR A 444 2.47 11.36 -9.24
N PRO A 445 3.32 11.58 -8.22
CA PRO A 445 4.64 10.96 -8.17
C PRO A 445 4.65 9.44 -8.37
N VAL A 446 3.71 8.72 -7.75
CA VAL A 446 3.64 7.26 -7.90
C VAL A 446 3.26 6.85 -9.33
N ILE A 447 2.29 7.54 -9.94
CA ILE A 447 1.87 7.28 -11.32
C ILE A 447 3.02 7.55 -12.31
N CYS A 448 3.77 8.64 -12.11
CA CYS A 448 4.85 9.06 -13.00
C CYS A 448 6.06 8.12 -12.98
N LEU A 449 6.39 7.54 -11.83
CA LEU A 449 7.61 6.76 -11.63
C LEU A 449 7.44 5.25 -11.89
N GLN A 450 6.30 4.83 -12.46
CA GLN A 450 6.06 3.41 -12.79
C GLN A 450 7.10 2.82 -13.74
N GLU A 451 7.66 3.63 -14.63
CA GLU A 451 8.64 3.21 -15.63
C GLU A 451 9.79 4.23 -15.73
N THR A 452 10.84 3.99 -14.95
CA THR A 452 12.08 4.79 -14.90
C THR A 452 13.28 3.96 -15.36
N SER A 453 14.45 4.59 -15.53
CA SER A 453 15.71 3.88 -15.83
C SER A 453 16.15 2.96 -14.68
N ASN A 454 15.87 3.37 -13.43
CA ASN A 454 16.15 2.59 -12.24
C ASN A 454 15.06 1.52 -11.99
N LYS A 455 15.44 0.24 -12.13
CA LYS A 455 14.52 -0.91 -11.97
C LYS A 455 13.96 -1.04 -10.56
N ASP A 456 14.75 -0.72 -9.53
CA ASP A 456 14.34 -0.87 -8.13
C ASP A 456 13.28 0.18 -7.79
N LEU A 457 13.52 1.45 -8.18
CA LEU A 457 12.57 2.54 -8.04
C LEU A 457 11.25 2.23 -8.78
N SER A 458 11.33 1.76 -10.04
CA SER A 458 10.16 1.35 -10.82
C SER A 458 9.38 0.21 -10.14
N THR A 459 10.08 -0.76 -9.55
CA THR A 459 9.46 -1.90 -8.85
C THR A 459 8.74 -1.44 -7.58
N LEU A 460 9.35 -0.54 -6.81
CA LEU A 460 8.72 0.07 -5.64
C LEU A 460 7.52 0.94 -6.01
N ALA A 461 7.62 1.72 -7.09
CA ALA A 461 6.52 2.54 -7.58
C ALA A 461 5.34 1.66 -7.99
N LYS A 462 5.59 0.55 -8.70
CA LYS A 462 4.55 -0.45 -9.04
C LYS A 462 3.91 -1.08 -7.81
N ALA A 463 4.71 -1.45 -6.81
CA ALA A 463 4.19 -1.99 -5.55
C ALA A 463 3.32 -0.97 -4.81
N ALA A 464 3.73 0.29 -4.74
CA ALA A 464 2.94 1.38 -4.16
C ALA A 464 1.65 1.63 -4.94
N PHE A 465 1.72 1.61 -6.26
CA PHE A 465 0.60 1.80 -7.17
C PHE A 465 -0.46 0.71 -7.03
N GLU A 466 -0.06 -0.56 -6.97
CA GLU A 466 -1.00 -1.66 -6.76
C GLU A 466 -1.75 -1.51 -5.43
N LEU A 467 -1.11 -1.04 -4.36
CA LEU A 467 -1.78 -0.79 -3.08
C LEU A 467 -2.67 0.46 -3.12
N LEU A 468 -2.23 1.54 -3.77
CA LEU A 468 -2.98 2.80 -3.86
C LEU A 468 -4.30 2.64 -4.60
N LYS A 469 -4.38 1.79 -5.63
CA LYS A 469 -5.64 1.47 -6.33
C LYS A 469 -6.75 1.01 -5.39
N TRP A 470 -6.39 0.35 -4.29
CA TRP A 470 -7.34 -0.16 -3.29
C TRP A 470 -7.61 0.81 -2.15
N MET A 471 -6.97 1.99 -2.14
CA MET A 471 -7.29 3.03 -1.18
C MET A 471 -8.65 3.65 -1.51
N ILE A 472 -9.54 3.72 -0.52
CA ILE A 472 -10.78 4.50 -0.62
C ILE A 472 -10.42 5.96 -0.31
N VAL A 473 -11.01 6.93 -1.01
CA VAL A 473 -10.80 8.38 -0.91
C VAL A 473 -12.18 9.00 -0.68
N TRP A 474 -12.33 9.77 0.40
CA TRP A 474 -13.60 10.41 0.73
C TRP A 474 -13.46 11.93 0.52
N GLU A 475 -14.58 12.65 0.43
CA GLU A 475 -14.55 14.11 0.49
C GLU A 475 -13.92 14.60 1.80
N PRO A 476 -13.14 15.70 1.80
CA PRO A 476 -12.87 16.64 0.69
C PRO A 476 -11.73 16.21 -0.25
N HIS A 477 -11.04 15.11 0.04
CA HIS A 477 -9.83 14.71 -0.70
C HIS A 477 -10.12 14.13 -2.08
N LEU A 478 -11.37 13.73 -2.33
CA LEU A 478 -11.83 13.21 -3.61
C LEU A 478 -11.62 14.24 -4.74
N GLN A 479 -11.99 15.50 -4.53
CA GLN A 479 -11.77 16.57 -5.52
C GLN A 479 -10.29 16.74 -5.87
N LYS A 480 -9.41 16.69 -4.87
CA LYS A 480 -7.96 16.75 -5.08
C LYS A 480 -7.47 15.54 -5.88
N ALA A 481 -7.93 14.33 -5.55
CA ALA A 481 -7.59 13.12 -6.31
C ALA A 481 -8.04 13.22 -7.77
N VAL A 482 -9.25 13.68 -8.05
CA VAL A 482 -9.75 13.91 -9.41
C VAL A 482 -8.88 14.92 -10.17
N SER A 483 -8.53 16.04 -9.54
CA SER A 483 -7.65 17.05 -10.16
C SER A 483 -6.29 16.48 -10.55
N VAL A 484 -5.70 15.63 -9.70
CA VAL A 484 -4.42 14.97 -9.94
C VAL A 484 -4.52 13.92 -11.06
N ILE A 485 -5.63 13.17 -11.12
CA ILE A 485 -5.87 12.20 -12.20
C ILE A 485 -5.98 12.93 -13.55
N LEU A 486 -6.71 14.04 -13.60
CA LEU A 486 -6.86 14.85 -14.81
C LEU A 486 -5.54 15.46 -15.26
N SER A 487 -4.72 15.96 -14.34
CA SER A 487 -3.39 16.47 -14.69
C SER A 487 -2.46 15.36 -15.19
N ALA A 488 -2.46 14.18 -14.55
CA ALA A 488 -1.66 13.03 -14.96
C ALA A 488 -2.10 12.45 -16.31
N ALA A 489 -3.39 12.52 -16.63
CA ALA A 489 -3.94 12.13 -17.92
C ALA A 489 -3.47 13.03 -19.07
N ASN A 490 -3.23 14.31 -18.79
CA ASN A 490 -2.71 15.29 -19.75
C ASN A 490 -1.18 15.45 -19.69
N ASP A 491 -0.48 14.55 -18.99
CA ASP A 491 0.97 14.62 -18.84
C ASP A 491 1.69 14.44 -20.19
N SER A 492 2.85 15.09 -20.35
CA SER A 492 3.64 14.98 -21.59
C SER A 492 4.17 13.56 -21.84
N ASN A 493 4.47 12.81 -20.78
CA ASN A 493 4.99 11.45 -20.86
C ASN A 493 3.85 10.43 -21.07
N TRP A 494 3.90 9.71 -22.19
CA TRP A 494 2.88 8.72 -22.53
C TRP A 494 2.76 7.57 -21.51
N ARG A 495 3.85 7.26 -20.79
CA ARG A 495 3.85 6.24 -19.73
C ARG A 495 3.02 6.67 -18.54
N THR A 496 3.15 7.93 -18.13
CA THR A 496 2.30 8.55 -17.08
C THR A 496 0.84 8.46 -17.47
N ARG A 497 0.50 8.83 -18.72
CA ARG A 497 -0.87 8.72 -19.24
C ARG A 497 -1.39 7.27 -19.22
N SER A 498 -0.55 6.30 -19.61
CA SER A 498 -0.90 4.88 -19.58
C SER A 498 -1.14 4.36 -18.16
N ALA A 499 -0.27 4.70 -17.21
CA ALA A 499 -0.43 4.33 -15.81
C ALA A 499 -1.68 4.99 -15.20
N THR A 500 -1.95 6.26 -15.55
CA THR A 500 -3.16 6.98 -15.12
C THR A 500 -4.42 6.27 -15.60
N LEU A 501 -4.46 5.78 -16.84
CA LEU A 501 -5.59 5.00 -17.36
C LEU A 501 -5.81 3.70 -16.57
N THR A 502 -4.74 2.99 -16.22
CA THR A 502 -4.83 1.79 -15.37
C THR A 502 -5.39 2.11 -13.98
N TYR A 503 -4.97 3.23 -13.39
CA TYR A 503 -5.50 3.72 -12.12
C TYR A 503 -6.98 4.08 -12.25
N LEU A 504 -7.32 4.86 -13.28
CA LEU A 504 -8.65 5.36 -13.55
C LEU A 504 -9.67 4.23 -13.69
N ARG A 505 -9.32 3.16 -14.40
CA ARG A 505 -10.17 1.97 -14.53
C ARG A 505 -10.56 1.39 -13.17
N THR A 506 -9.62 1.31 -12.24
CA THR A 506 -9.87 0.75 -10.90
C THR A 506 -10.60 1.76 -10.01
N PHE A 507 -10.27 3.04 -10.16
CA PHE A 507 -10.91 4.14 -9.46
C PHE A 507 -12.40 4.18 -9.81
N MET A 508 -12.76 4.33 -11.07
CA MET A 508 -14.16 4.49 -11.50
C MET A 508 -15.06 3.31 -11.15
N TYR A 509 -14.57 2.08 -11.25
CA TYR A 509 -15.34 0.91 -10.82
C TYR A 509 -15.74 0.96 -9.33
N ARG A 510 -14.99 1.68 -8.48
CA ARG A 510 -15.24 1.74 -7.04
C ARG A 510 -15.92 3.00 -6.55
N TYR A 511 -15.93 4.06 -7.35
CA TYR A 511 -16.50 5.34 -6.97
C TYR A 511 -17.84 5.63 -7.65
N ASP A 512 -18.40 4.67 -8.40
CA ASP A 512 -19.60 4.86 -9.25
C ASP A 512 -20.78 5.42 -8.47
N ASP A 513 -21.06 4.83 -7.31
CA ASP A 513 -22.14 5.29 -6.43
C ASP A 513 -21.75 6.47 -5.51
N LEU A 514 -20.46 6.85 -5.46
CA LEU A 514 -19.90 7.76 -4.44
C LEU A 514 -19.55 9.16 -4.96
N VAL A 515 -19.22 9.27 -6.24
CA VAL A 515 -18.92 10.55 -6.86
C VAL A 515 -20.25 11.14 -7.34
N SER A 516 -20.57 12.34 -6.86
CA SER A 516 -21.69 13.13 -7.41
C SER A 516 -21.55 13.34 -8.92
N ASP A 517 -22.60 13.75 -9.63
CA ASP A 517 -22.56 13.84 -11.11
C ASP A 517 -21.39 14.69 -11.67
N ASN A 518 -20.88 15.67 -10.90
CA ASN A 518 -19.90 16.65 -11.38
C ASN A 518 -18.47 16.07 -11.60
N PRO A 519 -17.81 15.36 -10.66
CA PRO A 519 -16.47 14.82 -10.92
C PRO A 519 -16.48 13.64 -11.90
N TYR A 520 -17.58 12.86 -11.97
CA TYR A 520 -17.75 11.79 -12.95
C TYR A 520 -17.74 12.34 -14.38
N GLN A 521 -18.56 13.37 -14.63
CA GLN A 521 -18.59 14.07 -15.90
C GLN A 521 -17.21 14.62 -16.28
N ARG A 522 -16.49 15.26 -15.35
CA ARG A 522 -15.16 15.82 -15.62
C ARG A 522 -14.13 14.75 -15.98
N ILE A 523 -14.18 13.59 -15.33
CA ILE A 523 -13.30 12.46 -15.63
C ILE A 523 -13.66 11.82 -16.97
N PHE A 524 -14.94 11.62 -17.23
CA PHE A 524 -15.43 11.08 -18.49
C PHE A 524 -15.06 12.00 -19.67
N LEU A 525 -15.31 13.31 -19.55
CA LEU A 525 -14.91 14.32 -20.54
C LEU A 525 -13.38 14.39 -20.70
N GLY A 526 -12.63 14.35 -19.59
CA GLY A 526 -11.16 14.35 -19.63
C GLY A 526 -10.55 13.09 -20.27
N SER A 527 -11.22 11.94 -20.19
CA SER A 527 -10.74 10.69 -20.76
C SER A 527 -10.69 10.69 -22.31
N HIS A 528 -11.46 11.58 -22.95
CA HIS A 528 -11.41 11.79 -24.41
C HIS A 528 -10.07 12.39 -24.87
N LEU A 529 -9.31 13.04 -23.96
CA LEU A 529 -8.03 13.67 -24.28
C LEU A 529 -6.86 12.66 -24.38
N LEU A 530 -7.07 11.39 -24.03
CA LEU A 530 -6.01 10.36 -23.91
C LEU A 530 -5.61 9.67 -25.24
N LEU A 531 -5.88 10.33 -26.37
CA LEU A 531 -5.71 9.85 -27.76
C LEU A 531 -4.28 9.41 -28.17
N MET A 532 -3.28 9.48 -27.28
CA MET A 532 -1.94 8.95 -27.51
C MET A 532 -1.71 7.52 -26.97
N VAL A 533 -2.45 7.06 -25.96
CA VAL A 533 -2.36 5.67 -25.42
C VAL A 533 -3.61 4.88 -25.82
N ARG A 534 -3.78 4.85 -27.12
CA ARG A 534 -4.95 4.51 -27.91
C ARG A 534 -5.68 3.21 -27.56
N GLU A 535 -4.99 2.08 -27.60
CA GLU A 535 -5.61 0.77 -27.35
C GLU A 535 -6.00 0.60 -25.87
N HIS A 536 -5.14 1.07 -24.96
CA HIS A 536 -5.41 1.00 -23.53
C HIS A 536 -6.57 1.92 -23.12
N ALA A 537 -6.62 3.14 -23.67
CA ALA A 537 -7.72 4.09 -23.47
C ALA A 537 -9.07 3.51 -23.92
N ALA A 538 -9.11 2.88 -25.10
CA ALA A 538 -10.33 2.24 -25.61
C ALA A 538 -10.84 1.15 -24.66
N ALA A 539 -9.94 0.33 -24.09
CA ALA A 539 -10.32 -0.69 -23.13
C ALA A 539 -10.83 -0.11 -21.80
N VAL A 540 -10.26 1.01 -21.34
CA VAL A 540 -10.75 1.71 -20.14
C VAL A 540 -12.13 2.32 -20.40
N LEU A 541 -12.32 3.03 -21.52
CA LEU A 541 -13.60 3.63 -21.92
C LEU A 541 -14.71 2.58 -22.06
N ALA A 542 -14.41 1.42 -22.66
CA ALA A 542 -15.34 0.30 -22.73
C ALA A 542 -15.76 -0.22 -21.35
N GLY A 543 -14.87 -0.13 -20.36
CA GLY A 543 -15.17 -0.46 -18.97
C GLY A 543 -16.02 0.62 -18.28
N LEU A 544 -15.74 1.90 -18.53
CA LEU A 544 -16.49 3.02 -17.95
C LEU A 544 -17.94 3.03 -18.43
N MET A 545 -18.18 2.71 -19.70
CA MET A 545 -19.55 2.63 -20.26
C MET A 545 -20.38 1.46 -19.70
N LYS A 546 -19.81 0.54 -18.93
CA LYS A 546 -20.54 -0.62 -18.35
C LYS A 546 -21.16 -0.34 -16.99
N GLY A 547 -20.64 0.61 -16.24
CA GLY A 547 -21.07 0.92 -14.88
C GLY A 547 -20.82 2.39 -14.64
N GLY A 548 -21.66 3.22 -15.26
CA GLY A 548 -21.60 4.68 -15.24
C GLY A 548 -22.90 5.27 -15.78
N ASP A 549 -22.95 6.60 -15.89
CA ASP A 549 -24.12 7.34 -16.40
C ASP A 549 -24.48 6.95 -17.85
N GLU A 550 -25.68 6.40 -18.04
CA GLU A 550 -26.17 5.91 -19.35
C GLU A 550 -26.36 7.05 -20.36
N ASP A 551 -26.63 8.27 -19.90
CA ASP A 551 -26.76 9.44 -20.78
C ASP A 551 -25.39 9.80 -21.38
N LEU A 552 -24.34 9.81 -20.55
CA LEU A 552 -22.96 10.02 -21.00
C LEU A 552 -22.46 8.89 -21.90
N ALA A 553 -22.81 7.64 -21.56
CA ALA A 553 -22.47 6.49 -22.39
C ALA A 553 -23.15 6.58 -23.77
N THR A 554 -24.42 6.98 -23.82
CA THR A 554 -25.17 7.19 -25.07
C THR A 554 -24.56 8.29 -25.91
N ASP A 555 -24.31 9.45 -25.32
CA ASP A 555 -23.68 10.60 -25.98
C ASP A 555 -22.29 10.27 -26.53
N PHE A 556 -21.49 9.48 -25.80
CA PHE A 556 -20.21 8.97 -26.30
C PHE A 556 -20.37 8.05 -27.50
N ARG A 557 -21.27 7.07 -27.44
CA ARG A 557 -21.53 6.12 -28.53
C ARG A 557 -21.94 6.85 -29.80
N ASP A 558 -22.86 7.81 -29.68
CA ASP A 558 -23.35 8.60 -30.80
C ASP A 558 -22.24 9.44 -31.44
N ARG A 559 -21.40 10.10 -30.64
CA ARG A 559 -20.22 10.82 -31.15
C ARG A 559 -19.23 9.89 -31.83
N ALA A 560 -18.89 8.76 -31.21
CA ALA A 560 -17.95 7.79 -31.75
C ALA A 560 -18.42 7.22 -33.09
N TYR A 561 -19.70 6.89 -33.20
CA TYR A 561 -20.33 6.46 -34.44
C TYR A 561 -20.26 7.54 -35.51
N ASN A 562 -20.68 8.76 -35.19
CA ASN A 562 -20.70 9.88 -36.13
C ASN A 562 -19.29 10.22 -36.65
N GLU A 563 -18.28 10.27 -35.78
CA GLU A 563 -16.90 10.55 -36.16
C GLU A 563 -16.31 9.43 -37.06
N ALA A 564 -16.55 8.16 -36.70
CA ALA A 564 -16.12 7.03 -37.53
C ALA A 564 -16.84 7.04 -38.89
N ASN A 565 -18.13 7.37 -38.90
CA ASN A 565 -18.93 7.41 -40.12
C ASN A 565 -18.45 8.52 -41.09
N ILE A 566 -18.21 9.72 -40.57
CA ILE A 566 -17.60 10.84 -41.32
C ILE A 566 -16.24 10.44 -41.88
N THR A 567 -15.41 9.79 -41.06
CA THR A 567 -14.08 9.33 -41.47
C THR A 567 -14.15 8.32 -42.62
N MET A 568 -15.08 7.37 -42.56
CA MET A 568 -15.29 6.36 -43.59
C MET A 568 -15.81 6.97 -44.90
N TYR A 569 -16.84 7.81 -44.83
CA TYR A 569 -17.42 8.45 -46.03
C TYR A 569 -16.48 9.46 -46.68
N GLY A 570 -15.73 10.25 -45.89
CA GLY A 570 -14.69 11.15 -46.39
C GLY A 570 -13.64 10.41 -47.23
N ARG A 571 -13.28 9.18 -46.84
CA ARG A 571 -12.33 8.35 -47.60
C ARG A 571 -12.93 7.69 -48.84
N LEU A 572 -14.19 7.23 -48.80
CA LEU A 572 -14.87 6.71 -50.00
C LEU A 572 -14.99 7.80 -51.08
N GLN A 573 -15.27 9.05 -50.68
CA GLN A 573 -15.27 10.18 -51.60
C GLN A 573 -13.86 10.53 -52.10
N GLY A 574 -12.83 10.43 -51.25
CA GLY A 574 -11.42 10.58 -51.62
C GLY A 574 -10.98 9.55 -52.66
N LYS A 575 -11.19 8.25 -52.40
CA LYS A 575 -10.91 7.14 -53.34
C LYS A 575 -11.69 7.31 -54.64
N SER A 576 -12.95 7.73 -54.60
CA SER A 576 -13.74 8.04 -55.80
C SER A 576 -13.19 9.24 -56.59
N ARG A 577 -12.68 10.28 -55.92
CA ARG A 577 -11.99 11.42 -56.56
C ARG A 577 -10.66 11.01 -57.17
N GLU A 578 -9.86 10.22 -56.46
CA GLU A 578 -8.59 9.67 -56.97
C GLU A 578 -8.82 8.74 -58.15
N MET A 579 -9.83 7.87 -58.09
CA MET A 579 -10.18 6.97 -59.17
C MET A 579 -10.75 7.71 -60.37
N ARG A 580 -11.57 8.76 -60.18
CA ARG A 580 -11.97 9.68 -61.26
C ARG A 580 -10.77 10.45 -61.84
N GLY A 581 -9.81 10.84 -61.02
CA GLY A 581 -8.56 11.47 -61.45
C GLY A 581 -7.64 10.51 -62.22
N TRP A 582 -7.54 9.26 -61.77
CA TRP A 582 -6.82 8.17 -62.43
C TRP A 582 -7.49 7.81 -63.76
N VAL A 583 -8.82 7.66 -63.79
CA VAL A 583 -9.60 7.46 -65.02
C VAL A 583 -9.43 8.64 -65.97
N ARG A 584 -9.39 9.90 -65.50
CA ARG A 584 -9.06 11.06 -66.36
C ARG A 584 -7.63 10.99 -66.91
N ARG A 585 -6.65 10.57 -66.11
CA ARG A 585 -5.25 10.39 -66.55
C ARG A 585 -5.12 9.24 -67.57
N GLN A 586 -5.80 8.13 -67.35
CA GLN A 586 -5.89 7.00 -68.28
C GLN A 586 -6.64 7.40 -69.56
N ARG A 587 -7.74 8.17 -69.46
CA ARG A 587 -8.47 8.71 -70.61
C ARG A 587 -7.63 9.70 -71.43
N ASN A 588 -6.78 10.50 -70.79
CA ASN A 588 -5.82 11.37 -71.47
C ASN A 588 -4.64 10.60 -72.07
N GLY A 589 -4.26 9.44 -71.50
CA GLY A 589 -3.29 8.52 -72.09
C GLY A 589 -3.83 7.73 -73.28
N ILE A 590 -5.09 7.26 -73.19
CA ILE A 590 -5.80 6.49 -74.23
C ILE A 590 -6.21 7.38 -75.42
N ASN A 591 -6.45 8.69 -75.19
CA ASN A 591 -6.69 9.67 -76.26
C ASN A 591 -5.49 9.86 -77.21
N ARG A 592 -4.31 9.28 -76.94
CA ARG A 592 -3.18 9.24 -77.88
C ARG A 592 -3.14 8.00 -78.77
N THR A 593 -4.00 6.99 -78.59
CA THR A 593 -3.81 5.71 -79.30
C THR A 593 -5.04 5.10 -79.98
N LEU A 594 -6.28 5.59 -79.79
CA LEU A 594 -7.43 5.02 -80.50
C LEU A 594 -8.40 6.10 -81.03
N LEU A 595 -8.14 6.52 -82.26
CA LEU A 595 -9.16 7.01 -83.19
C LEU A 595 -9.94 5.79 -83.71
N TYR A 596 -11.28 5.91 -83.76
CA TYR A 596 -12.26 4.93 -84.28
C TYR A 596 -12.50 3.66 -83.43
N CYS A 597 -13.55 3.65 -82.60
CA CYS A 597 -14.79 2.90 -82.90
C CYS A 597 -15.88 3.09 -81.82
N GLN A 598 -17.08 3.44 -82.28
CA GLN A 598 -18.43 3.32 -81.68
C GLN A 598 -18.66 3.57 -80.17
N ARG A 599 -19.19 4.78 -79.97
CA ARG A 599 -19.96 5.33 -78.85
C ARG A 599 -21.32 4.60 -78.74
N GLY A 600 -21.42 3.55 -77.92
CA GLY A 600 -22.68 2.78 -77.82
C GLY A 600 -23.01 2.07 -76.49
N GLN A 601 -22.06 1.85 -75.57
CA GLN A 601 -22.30 0.95 -74.41
C GLN A 601 -22.02 1.53 -73.01
N VAL A 602 -21.78 2.84 -72.87
CA VAL A 602 -21.43 3.45 -71.56
C VAL A 602 -22.63 4.11 -70.85
N LEU A 603 -23.80 4.18 -71.51
CA LEU A 603 -25.00 4.82 -70.94
C LEU A 603 -25.83 3.91 -70.02
N ASP A 604 -25.59 2.60 -70.00
CA ASP A 604 -26.32 1.68 -69.12
C ASP A 604 -25.66 1.44 -67.75
N LEU A 605 -24.38 1.81 -67.56
CA LEU A 605 -23.71 1.66 -66.26
C LEU A 605 -23.97 2.83 -65.29
N VAL A 606 -24.49 3.95 -65.77
CA VAL A 606 -24.69 5.18 -64.97
C VAL A 606 -26.10 5.29 -64.38
N ARG A 607 -27.03 4.40 -64.75
CA ARG A 607 -28.42 4.41 -64.23
C ARG A 607 -28.67 3.64 -62.92
N GLY A 608 -27.63 3.11 -62.28
CA GLY A 608 -27.75 2.28 -61.07
C GLY A 608 -27.60 2.97 -59.71
N ILE A 609 -27.21 4.26 -59.64
CA ILE A 609 -26.99 4.93 -58.34
C ILE A 609 -28.23 5.75 -57.98
N ARG A 610 -29.19 5.12 -57.31
CA ARG A 610 -30.32 5.77 -56.66
C ARG A 610 -29.92 6.03 -55.20
N LEU A 611 -29.73 7.30 -54.82
CA LEU A 611 -29.60 7.70 -53.42
C LEU A 611 -30.95 7.51 -52.70
N PRO A 612 -30.99 7.05 -51.45
CA PRO A 612 -32.24 7.03 -50.67
C PRO A 612 -32.66 8.42 -50.16
N ASP A 613 -33.95 8.74 -50.26
CA ASP A 613 -34.56 10.06 -50.01
C ASP A 613 -34.70 10.49 -48.52
N HIS A 614 -34.07 9.81 -47.55
CA HIS A 614 -34.22 10.14 -46.12
C HIS A 614 -33.24 11.19 -45.58
N LEU A 615 -32.38 11.79 -46.42
CA LEU A 615 -31.46 12.86 -46.02
C LEU A 615 -31.98 14.28 -46.33
N CYS A 616 -33.28 14.44 -46.58
CA CYS A 616 -33.90 15.75 -46.80
C CYS A 616 -35.17 15.89 -45.95
N ASN A 617 -35.01 16.15 -44.64
CA ASN A 617 -35.87 17.04 -43.85
C ASN A 617 -35.49 17.01 -42.35
N VAL A 618 -34.56 17.89 -41.94
CA VAL A 618 -34.59 18.44 -40.58
C VAL A 618 -34.83 19.93 -40.72
N ARG A 619 -36.12 20.29 -40.72
CA ARG A 619 -36.59 21.67 -40.70
C ARG A 619 -36.63 22.08 -39.23
N PHE A 620 -35.70 22.93 -38.82
CA PHE A 620 -35.74 23.60 -37.52
C PHE A 620 -37.09 24.31 -37.35
N ARG A 621 -37.91 23.84 -36.39
CA ARG A 621 -39.14 24.50 -35.99
C ARG A 621 -38.85 25.30 -34.72
N ASN A 622 -38.53 26.57 -34.89
CA ASN A 622 -38.58 27.55 -33.81
C ASN A 622 -40.00 27.60 -33.23
N ARG A 623 -40.13 27.36 -31.92
CA ARG A 623 -41.26 27.80 -31.12
C ARG A 623 -40.73 28.72 -30.04
N GLU A 624 -40.86 30.02 -30.28
CA GLU A 624 -40.83 31.03 -29.24
C GLU A 624 -42.11 30.92 -28.41
N HIS A 625 -41.98 30.74 -27.10
CA HIS A 625 -42.91 31.31 -26.13
C HIS A 625 -42.13 31.71 -24.88
N ASN A 626 -42.12 33.03 -24.64
CA ASN A 626 -41.58 33.70 -23.46
C ASN A 626 -42.30 33.23 -22.18
N SER A 627 -41.54 33.02 -21.09
CA SER A 627 -41.65 33.85 -19.88
C SER A 627 -40.73 33.38 -18.73
N ILE A 628 -39.67 34.18 -18.51
CA ILE A 628 -39.17 34.70 -17.21
C ILE A 628 -38.60 33.69 -16.17
N HIS A 629 -37.28 33.86 -15.94
CA HIS A 629 -36.37 33.46 -14.85
C HIS A 629 -35.18 32.64 -15.41
N GLU A 630 -33.89 32.92 -15.20
CA GLU A 630 -33.17 33.95 -14.47
C GLU A 630 -31.69 33.78 -14.85
N LYS A 631 -30.96 34.90 -14.97
CA LYS A 631 -29.54 35.06 -15.31
C LYS A 631 -28.60 33.91 -14.86
N ARG A 632 -28.20 33.01 -15.78
CA ARG A 632 -27.02 32.13 -15.63
C ARG A 632 -26.46 31.56 -16.94
N SER A 633 -26.53 32.35 -18.03
CA SER A 633 -26.26 31.87 -19.40
C SER A 633 -25.06 32.54 -20.08
N HIS A 634 -24.18 33.20 -19.33
CA HIS A 634 -23.01 33.88 -19.91
C HIS A 634 -21.68 33.12 -19.80
N ASP A 635 -21.61 32.04 -19.02
CA ASP A 635 -20.42 31.17 -18.95
C ASP A 635 -20.52 29.93 -19.87
N VAL A 636 -21.74 29.50 -20.22
CA VAL A 636 -21.96 28.36 -21.14
C VAL A 636 -21.58 28.69 -22.59
N LEU A 637 -21.58 29.97 -22.97
CA LEU A 637 -21.19 30.40 -24.31
C LEU A 637 -19.67 30.46 -24.50
N ALA A 638 -18.87 30.54 -23.43
CA ALA A 638 -17.41 30.51 -23.54
C ALA A 638 -16.90 29.08 -23.83
N ASP A 639 -17.57 28.05 -23.30
CA ASP A 639 -17.25 26.65 -23.59
C ASP A 639 -17.67 26.22 -25.01
N ILE A 640 -18.76 26.80 -25.55
CA ILE A 640 -19.15 26.62 -26.96
C ILE A 640 -18.14 27.26 -27.93
N VAL A 641 -17.41 28.29 -27.49
CA VAL A 641 -16.36 28.93 -28.30
C VAL A 641 -15.07 28.10 -28.28
N PHE A 642 -14.79 27.32 -27.24
CA PHE A 642 -13.60 26.46 -27.18
C PHE A 642 -13.79 25.12 -27.93
N GLU A 643 -14.99 24.53 -27.88
CA GLU A 643 -15.38 23.35 -28.67
C GLU A 643 -15.36 23.62 -30.20
N ASN A 644 -15.69 24.85 -30.62
CA ASN A 644 -15.57 25.24 -32.03
C ASN A 644 -14.12 25.48 -32.51
N ILE A 645 -13.16 25.62 -31.58
CA ILE A 645 -11.74 25.82 -31.92
C ILE A 645 -11.05 24.48 -32.19
N LEU A 646 -11.41 23.38 -31.53
CA LEU A 646 -10.84 22.05 -31.81
C LEU A 646 -11.47 21.34 -33.01
N CYS A 647 -12.80 21.46 -33.21
CA CYS A 647 -13.45 20.97 -34.42
C CYS A 647 -12.95 21.67 -35.71
N ASN A 648 -12.38 22.87 -35.62
CA ASN A 648 -11.81 23.60 -36.77
C ASN A 648 -10.29 23.45 -36.98
N ILE A 649 -9.53 22.92 -36.02
CA ILE A 649 -8.07 22.80 -36.19
C ILE A 649 -7.66 21.56 -36.98
N ASN A 650 -8.48 20.49 -37.04
CA ASN A 650 -8.18 19.28 -37.82
C ASN A 650 -8.98 19.11 -39.12
N ALA A 651 -9.90 20.01 -39.46
CA ALA A 651 -10.64 19.95 -40.72
C ALA A 651 -9.85 20.46 -41.94
N ARG A 652 -8.57 20.87 -41.78
CA ARG A 652 -7.76 21.48 -42.85
C ARG A 652 -6.44 20.79 -43.19
N SER A 653 -6.13 19.63 -42.63
CA SER A 653 -4.96 18.83 -43.02
C SER A 653 -5.39 17.37 -43.24
N GLY A 654 -4.88 16.73 -44.30
CA GLY A 654 -5.33 15.39 -44.71
C GLY A 654 -5.34 14.38 -43.54
N SER A 655 -6.41 13.58 -43.44
CA SER A 655 -6.63 12.66 -42.31
C SER A 655 -5.40 11.75 -42.09
N THR A 656 -4.67 11.98 -41.00
CA THR A 656 -3.54 11.12 -40.63
C THR A 656 -4.06 9.74 -40.25
N ILE A 657 -3.25 8.68 -40.45
CA ILE A 657 -3.55 7.32 -39.93
C ILE A 657 -3.85 7.38 -38.43
N ALA A 658 -3.21 8.32 -37.74
CA ALA A 658 -3.46 8.62 -36.35
C ALA A 658 -4.91 9.05 -36.07
N SER A 659 -5.47 10.01 -36.81
CA SER A 659 -6.86 10.45 -36.59
C SER A 659 -7.86 9.31 -36.89
N VAL A 660 -7.65 8.56 -37.98
CA VAL A 660 -8.51 7.43 -38.36
C VAL A 660 -8.52 6.34 -37.27
N HIS A 661 -7.35 5.99 -36.76
CA HIS A 661 -7.24 4.97 -35.71
C HIS A 661 -7.91 5.42 -34.41
N GLY A 662 -7.87 6.73 -34.08
CA GLY A 662 -8.58 7.29 -32.94
C GLY A 662 -10.10 7.09 -33.03
N ALA A 663 -10.70 7.48 -34.16
CA ALA A 663 -12.13 7.29 -34.41
C ALA A 663 -12.54 5.80 -34.36
N VAL A 664 -11.72 4.92 -34.96
CA VAL A 664 -11.95 3.47 -34.91
C VAL A 664 -11.87 2.93 -33.48
N LEU A 665 -10.95 3.42 -32.65
CA LEU A 665 -10.82 2.98 -31.26
C LEU A 665 -11.98 3.43 -30.37
N ALA A 666 -12.52 4.62 -30.58
CA ALA A 666 -13.73 5.07 -29.91
C ALA A 666 -14.93 4.17 -30.29
N LEU A 667 -15.04 3.81 -31.57
CA LEU A 667 -16.06 2.87 -32.05
C LEU A 667 -15.85 1.46 -31.47
N VAL A 668 -14.60 0.97 -31.37
CA VAL A 668 -14.26 -0.29 -30.72
C VAL A 668 -14.65 -0.27 -29.24
N ALA A 669 -14.37 0.82 -28.53
CA ALA A 669 -14.77 0.95 -27.12
C ALA A 669 -16.28 0.83 -26.96
N SER A 670 -17.04 1.45 -27.88
CA SER A 670 -18.52 1.38 -27.92
C SER A 670 -19.02 -0.04 -28.19
N VAL A 671 -18.39 -0.78 -29.10
CA VAL A 671 -18.77 -2.17 -29.38
C VAL A 671 -18.46 -3.10 -28.19
N LEU A 672 -17.29 -2.93 -27.55
CA LEU A 672 -16.85 -3.80 -26.45
C LEU A 672 -17.48 -3.46 -25.09
N SER A 673 -18.26 -2.37 -25.02
CA SER A 673 -19.03 -2.02 -23.82
C SER A 673 -20.25 -2.93 -23.60
N ALA A 674 -20.77 -3.59 -24.65
CA ALA A 674 -21.87 -4.53 -24.58
C ALA A 674 -21.41 -5.95 -24.98
N PRO A 675 -20.73 -6.71 -24.10
CA PRO A 675 -20.14 -8.01 -24.47
C PRO A 675 -21.16 -9.16 -24.58
N TYR A 676 -22.27 -9.11 -23.84
CA TYR A 676 -23.21 -10.24 -23.73
C TYR A 676 -24.65 -9.88 -24.13
N ASP A 677 -24.87 -8.64 -24.56
CA ASP A 677 -26.20 -8.11 -24.87
C ASP A 677 -26.18 -7.46 -26.27
N MET A 678 -27.36 -7.37 -26.91
CA MET A 678 -27.51 -6.84 -28.27
C MET A 678 -28.48 -5.65 -28.30
N PRO A 679 -28.08 -4.48 -27.75
CA PRO A 679 -28.91 -3.29 -27.82
C PRO A 679 -29.06 -2.81 -29.27
N SER A 680 -30.14 -2.09 -29.56
CA SER A 680 -30.55 -1.74 -30.94
C SER A 680 -29.50 -0.96 -31.74
N TRP A 681 -28.61 -0.22 -31.07
CA TRP A 681 -27.54 0.53 -31.70
C TRP A 681 -26.34 -0.34 -32.11
N LEU A 682 -26.12 -1.49 -31.46
CA LEU A 682 -24.89 -2.28 -31.59
C LEU A 682 -24.70 -2.87 -33.01
N PRO A 683 -25.73 -3.43 -33.69
CA PRO A 683 -25.56 -3.95 -35.05
C PRO A 683 -24.98 -2.93 -36.04
N GLU A 684 -25.44 -1.68 -35.99
CA GLU A 684 -24.92 -0.61 -36.85
C GLU A 684 -23.46 -0.28 -36.54
N HIS A 685 -23.11 -0.22 -35.25
CA HIS A 685 -21.76 0.09 -34.80
C HIS A 685 -20.73 -0.99 -35.19
N VAL A 686 -21.06 -2.28 -35.01
CA VAL A 686 -20.16 -3.39 -35.40
C VAL A 686 -20.03 -3.47 -36.92
N THR A 687 -21.11 -3.20 -37.67
CA THR A 687 -21.05 -3.15 -39.15
C THR A 687 -20.13 -2.02 -39.62
N LEU A 688 -20.30 -0.82 -39.06
CA LEU A 688 -19.43 0.32 -39.39
C LEU A 688 -17.97 0.00 -39.06
N LEU A 689 -17.71 -0.66 -37.93
CA LEU A 689 -16.37 -1.08 -37.52
C LEU A 689 -15.75 -2.07 -38.52
N ALA A 690 -16.50 -3.07 -38.97
CA ALA A 690 -16.06 -4.08 -39.93
C ALA A 690 -15.65 -3.47 -41.29
N ARG A 691 -16.24 -2.34 -41.69
CA ARG A 691 -15.87 -1.60 -42.91
C ARG A 691 -14.45 -1.04 -42.89
N PHE A 692 -13.84 -0.91 -41.71
CA PHE A 692 -12.43 -0.50 -41.56
C PHE A 692 -11.43 -1.65 -41.68
N SER A 693 -11.87 -2.88 -41.92
CA SER A 693 -11.00 -4.08 -42.08
C SER A 693 -9.97 -3.96 -43.22
N GLY A 694 -10.28 -3.15 -44.24
CA GLY A 694 -9.40 -2.89 -45.39
C GLY A 694 -8.32 -1.81 -45.16
N GLU A 695 -8.25 -1.19 -43.98
CA GLU A 695 -7.24 -0.17 -43.66
C GLU A 695 -5.87 -0.79 -43.33
N PRO A 696 -4.74 -0.07 -43.48
CA PRO A 696 -3.44 -0.59 -43.07
C PRO A 696 -3.33 -0.71 -41.53
N SER A 697 -2.38 -1.53 -41.08
CA SER A 697 -1.99 -1.59 -39.66
C SER A 697 -1.56 -0.20 -39.16
N PRO A 698 -1.94 0.24 -37.94
CA PRO A 698 -2.55 -0.52 -36.83
C PRO A 698 -4.08 -0.67 -36.85
N VAL A 699 -4.77 0.01 -37.77
CA VAL A 699 -6.26 0.05 -37.79
C VAL A 699 -6.85 -1.33 -38.02
N LYS A 700 -6.42 -2.05 -39.06
CA LYS A 700 -6.89 -3.41 -39.35
C LYS A 700 -6.69 -4.37 -38.18
N SER A 701 -5.51 -4.36 -37.55
CA SER A 701 -5.23 -5.20 -36.38
C SER A 701 -6.22 -4.95 -35.25
N THR A 702 -6.54 -3.67 -35.00
CA THR A 702 -7.51 -3.26 -33.98
C THR A 702 -8.92 -3.75 -34.32
N VAL A 703 -9.38 -3.55 -35.56
CA VAL A 703 -10.69 -3.97 -36.05
C VAL A 703 -10.84 -5.49 -35.97
N THR A 704 -9.87 -6.24 -36.47
CA THR A 704 -9.90 -7.72 -36.45
C THR A 704 -9.96 -8.26 -35.02
N LYS A 705 -9.16 -7.70 -34.09
CA LYS A 705 -9.21 -8.08 -32.67
C LYS A 705 -10.56 -7.78 -32.04
N ALA A 706 -11.11 -6.59 -32.28
CA ALA A 706 -12.38 -6.16 -31.71
C ALA A 706 -13.57 -6.99 -32.23
N VAL A 707 -13.62 -7.26 -33.54
CA VAL A 707 -14.67 -8.11 -34.14
C VAL A 707 -14.54 -9.56 -33.68
N ALA A 708 -13.32 -10.08 -33.52
CA ALA A 708 -13.10 -11.41 -32.97
C ALA A 708 -13.58 -11.49 -31.51
N GLU A 709 -13.29 -10.48 -30.70
CA GLU A 709 -13.74 -10.42 -29.30
C GLU A 709 -15.27 -10.31 -29.21
N PHE A 710 -15.91 -9.46 -30.03
CA PHE A 710 -17.37 -9.38 -30.13
C PHE A 710 -17.99 -10.75 -30.45
N ARG A 711 -17.47 -11.45 -31.46
CA ARG A 711 -17.97 -12.80 -31.82
C ARG A 711 -17.78 -13.80 -30.69
N ARG A 712 -16.64 -13.73 -29.99
CA ARG A 712 -16.33 -14.62 -28.87
C ARG A 712 -17.32 -14.43 -27.73
N THR A 713 -17.68 -13.20 -27.39
CA THR A 713 -18.57 -12.91 -26.25
C THR A 713 -20.06 -13.15 -26.57
N HIS A 714 -20.45 -13.10 -27.85
CA HIS A 714 -21.83 -13.33 -28.31
C HIS A 714 -22.08 -14.74 -28.89
N ALA A 715 -21.09 -15.64 -28.81
CA ALA A 715 -21.16 -16.96 -29.45
C ALA A 715 -22.35 -17.80 -28.95
N ASP A 716 -22.61 -17.81 -27.65
CA ASP A 716 -23.65 -18.64 -27.03
C ASP A 716 -25.08 -18.16 -27.39
N THR A 717 -25.25 -16.87 -27.61
CA THR A 717 -26.54 -16.21 -27.89
C THR A 717 -26.73 -15.84 -29.36
N TRP A 718 -25.76 -16.17 -30.22
CA TRP A 718 -25.73 -15.74 -31.63
C TRP A 718 -26.96 -16.20 -32.43
N ASN A 719 -27.50 -17.38 -32.12
CA ASN A 719 -28.67 -17.93 -32.83
C ASN A 719 -29.90 -17.01 -32.76
N VAL A 720 -30.04 -16.24 -31.68
CA VAL A 720 -31.12 -15.27 -31.48
C VAL A 720 -30.68 -13.88 -31.91
N GLN A 721 -29.48 -13.47 -31.49
CA GLN A 721 -28.99 -12.10 -31.72
C GLN A 721 -28.72 -11.78 -33.20
N LYS A 722 -28.45 -12.79 -34.05
CA LYS A 722 -28.26 -12.60 -35.50
C LYS A 722 -29.51 -12.05 -36.20
N GLU A 723 -30.70 -12.25 -35.64
CA GLU A 723 -31.97 -11.76 -36.22
C GLU A 723 -32.09 -10.22 -36.17
N LEU A 724 -31.27 -9.57 -35.36
CA LEU A 724 -31.18 -8.10 -35.26
C LEU A 724 -30.30 -7.48 -36.35
N PHE A 725 -29.64 -8.30 -37.18
CA PHE A 725 -28.84 -7.85 -38.31
C PHE A 725 -29.58 -8.02 -39.63
N THR A 726 -29.36 -7.09 -40.55
CA THR A 726 -29.74 -7.26 -41.97
C THR A 726 -28.77 -8.21 -42.69
N GLU A 727 -29.21 -8.81 -43.80
CA GLU A 727 -28.39 -9.73 -44.60
C GLU A 727 -27.09 -9.06 -45.10
N GLU A 728 -27.15 -7.80 -45.52
CA GLU A 728 -25.98 -6.99 -45.92
C GLU A 728 -24.99 -6.81 -44.76
N GLN A 729 -25.48 -6.57 -43.53
CA GLN A 729 -24.62 -6.42 -42.36
C GLN A 729 -23.91 -7.73 -42.00
N LEU A 730 -24.60 -8.86 -42.10
CA LEU A 730 -24.02 -10.18 -41.86
C LEU A 730 -22.93 -10.53 -42.88
N GLU A 731 -23.10 -10.15 -44.15
CA GLU A 731 -22.10 -10.31 -45.21
C GLU A 731 -20.83 -9.50 -44.90
N ILE A 732 -20.98 -8.20 -44.59
CA ILE A 732 -19.86 -7.32 -44.21
C ILE A 732 -19.10 -7.87 -43.00
N LEU A 733 -19.82 -8.42 -42.01
CA LEU A 733 -19.20 -9.05 -40.86
C LEU A 733 -18.45 -10.32 -41.26
N ALA A 734 -19.05 -11.18 -42.08
CA ALA A 734 -18.45 -12.42 -42.55
C ALA A 734 -17.12 -12.17 -43.29
N ASP A 735 -17.02 -11.11 -44.10
CA ASP A 735 -15.81 -10.74 -44.85
C ASP A 735 -14.62 -10.33 -43.98
N THR A 736 -14.86 -9.93 -42.72
CA THR A 736 -13.78 -9.61 -41.77
C THR A 736 -13.07 -10.89 -41.25
N SER A 737 -13.59 -12.08 -41.62
CA SER A 737 -13.08 -13.40 -41.21
C SER A 737 -11.91 -13.87 -42.07
N SER A 738 -10.80 -13.16 -42.07
CA SER A 738 -9.52 -13.70 -42.57
C SER A 738 -8.48 -13.69 -41.45
N SER A 739 -8.40 -14.85 -40.79
CA SER A 739 -7.22 -15.48 -40.21
C SER A 739 -6.08 -14.60 -39.63
N SER A 740 -5.81 -14.82 -38.35
CA SER A 740 -4.47 -14.68 -37.79
C SER A 740 -3.43 -15.37 -38.69
N SER A 741 -2.23 -14.78 -38.82
CA SER A 741 -1.19 -15.11 -39.82
C SER A 741 -0.72 -16.57 -39.91
N TYR A 742 -1.19 -17.46 -39.02
CA TYR A 742 -0.89 -18.88 -38.99
C TYR A 742 -1.97 -19.76 -39.64
N PHE A 743 -3.12 -19.19 -40.02
CA PHE A 743 -4.12 -19.86 -40.85
C PHE A 743 -3.98 -19.32 -42.29
N ALA A 744 -3.08 -19.93 -43.06
CA ALA A 744 -2.98 -19.79 -44.50
C ALA A 744 -2.82 -21.18 -45.11
#